data_AF-A0A496PHK6-F1
#
_entry.id   AF-A0A496PHK6-F1
#
_cell.length_a   1.000
_cell.length_b   1.000
_cell.length_c   1.000
_cell.angle_alpha   90.00
_cell.angle_beta   90.00
_cell.angle_gamma   90.00
#
_symmetry.space_group_name_H-M   'P 1'
#
loop_
_entity.id
_entity.type
_entity.pdbx_description
1 polymer ?
#
loop_
_entity_poly.entity_id
_entity_poly.type
_entity_poly.pdbx_seq_one_letter_code
_entity_poly.pdbx_strand_id
1 'polypeptide(L)'
;MSGDVEGDLKLAELVARGPSFAARFAAEECQPSRRVWESVPSVQAATALFLVEHHRLPVEDLGPEVLRDWVMLTGACLRDVLEQERRQELSARGETDPAALRPVPQKWIQQAQTRREFFPYLTARADALFWAAVHSGIAEQSPPLPELPRLLSWLLRENRTDRARARAYVLASLDAAQRPGDRLVWLQLLAGTDPGQLALSDAELLQAAAQLAGVISIGEGQIVETLVPRLIAIVPEQDLPDVAVPGLVARTKKAQRAVLAALLARPRPEAGIARDVASAVEPLVEGSGPLASAAATLLAAWGLDAPPPRQPERGSRGRWRPTPDVWTPPPLREGPASVQRLTELAGMLHHRQRFGGDAITERFLADLVELAHTDPAVPLSGLRGFARSEVSELRELTELATVRASPLAVWRPEPDVVNERNRVVIQGLGRVPLLLSTPSTVDLSITAADLLANLDLYQRKGLSAEPNDVMMALTRLDPATVGAAERAALEASAVLVDSGDAQIPMRVGQRALHYLEDPVQEPPLVPHAGYERLWPGHATWPESLRGFPQTAPLLFAGTGHVVGSLFPRWSDAVTATSGYSSTWEMVPLWEQAVRRATPLSPGTASNLVALARLAPGSRAAELGQALDDAWSRGLLRPGAFDLALIDWLPHGRASLAALSRVLLDVAERGAAAYSWGFLDALLLDSAGASRLYPGTAQLADAMADLAPDAAEAVRAGLVGPEALRVPGLRAVAAKGGSAAAVRAAREAVAVLVEVSAEVPGVSDGG
;
A
#
# COMPACT_ATOMS: atom_id res chain seq x y z
N MET A 1 -4.26 -22.94 -31.36
CA MET A 1 -4.16 -24.37 -31.00
C MET A 1 -2.71 -24.89 -31.12
N SER A 2 -1.72 -24.25 -30.48
CA SER A 2 -0.34 -24.77 -30.44
C SER A 2 0.38 -24.48 -29.11
N GLY A 3 -0.36 -24.15 -28.04
CA GLY A 3 0.21 -23.75 -26.74
C GLY A 3 0.21 -24.84 -25.66
N ASP A 4 -0.58 -25.92 -25.80
CA ASP A 4 -0.74 -26.95 -24.75
C ASP A 4 0.19 -28.16 -24.91
N VAL A 5 0.69 -28.43 -26.12
CA VAL A 5 1.45 -29.66 -26.41
C VAL A 5 2.78 -29.76 -25.64
N GLU A 6 3.44 -28.62 -25.39
CA GLU A 6 4.71 -28.59 -24.64
C GLU A 6 4.49 -28.74 -23.13
N GLY A 7 3.34 -28.30 -22.61
CA GLY A 7 2.95 -28.49 -21.21
C GLY A 7 2.59 -29.95 -20.90
N ASP A 8 1.87 -30.60 -21.81
CA ASP A 8 1.44 -31.99 -21.66
C ASP A 8 2.59 -32.99 -21.77
N LEU A 9 3.57 -32.75 -22.66
CA LEU A 9 4.77 -33.58 -22.77
C LEU A 9 5.65 -33.52 -21.51
N LYS A 10 5.81 -32.34 -20.91
CA LYS A 10 6.55 -32.17 -19.65
C LYS A 10 5.85 -32.88 -18.48
N LEU A 11 4.52 -32.85 -18.43
CA LEU A 11 3.76 -33.52 -17.37
C LEU A 11 3.84 -35.05 -17.47
N ALA A 12 3.77 -35.61 -18.69
CA ALA A 12 3.91 -37.04 -18.92
C ALA A 12 5.29 -37.57 -18.46
N GLU A 13 6.36 -36.79 -18.68
CA GLU A 13 7.70 -37.13 -18.21
C GLU A 13 7.79 -37.13 -16.67
N LEU A 14 7.15 -36.17 -16.00
CA LEU A 14 7.11 -36.10 -14.53
C LEU A 14 6.31 -37.27 -13.93
N VAL A 15 5.19 -37.65 -14.55
CA VAL A 15 4.38 -38.80 -14.13
C VAL A 15 5.18 -40.10 -14.18
N ALA A 16 5.95 -40.32 -15.25
CA ALA A 16 6.74 -41.53 -15.47
C ALA A 16 7.82 -41.78 -14.40
N ARG A 17 8.20 -40.75 -13.63
CA ARG A 17 9.20 -40.83 -12.55
C ARG A 17 8.68 -41.47 -11.26
N GLY A 18 7.38 -41.75 -11.17
CA GLY A 18 6.77 -42.59 -10.13
C GLY A 18 6.45 -41.87 -8.80
N PRO A 19 5.84 -42.61 -7.85
CA PRO A 19 5.25 -42.05 -6.62
C PRO A 19 6.29 -41.44 -5.67
N SER A 20 7.48 -42.03 -5.54
CA SER A 20 8.55 -41.49 -4.69
C SER A 20 9.14 -40.19 -5.23
N PHE A 21 9.12 -39.99 -6.54
CA PHE A 21 9.47 -38.70 -7.13
C PHE A 21 8.36 -37.68 -6.87
N ALA A 22 7.11 -38.05 -7.11
CA ALA A 22 5.95 -37.18 -6.87
C ALA A 22 5.86 -36.68 -5.42
N ALA A 23 6.11 -37.55 -4.43
CA ALA A 23 6.11 -37.17 -3.01
C ALA A 23 7.22 -36.15 -2.69
N ARG A 24 8.44 -36.36 -3.18
CA ARG A 24 9.55 -35.41 -3.00
C ARG A 24 9.30 -34.09 -3.71
N PHE A 25 8.81 -34.16 -4.95
CA PHE A 25 8.47 -32.98 -5.73
C PHE A 25 7.43 -32.11 -5.02
N ALA A 26 6.37 -32.72 -4.47
CA ALA A 26 5.37 -31.99 -3.70
C ALA A 26 5.96 -31.34 -2.43
N ALA A 27 6.81 -32.06 -1.68
CA ALA A 27 7.43 -31.52 -0.47
C ALA A 27 8.47 -30.40 -0.74
N GLU A 28 9.14 -30.44 -1.89
CA GLU A 28 10.16 -29.46 -2.27
C GLU A 28 9.58 -28.20 -2.93
N GLU A 29 8.48 -28.35 -3.68
CA GLU A 29 7.89 -27.26 -4.45
C GLU A 29 6.72 -26.57 -3.75
N CYS A 30 6.00 -27.28 -2.88
CA CYS A 30 5.01 -26.66 -1.99
C CYS A 30 5.73 -26.15 -0.74
N GLN A 31 6.31 -24.95 -0.81
CA GLN A 31 7.03 -24.31 0.29
C GLN A 31 6.72 -22.81 0.35
N PRO A 32 6.82 -22.17 1.54
CA PRO A 32 6.57 -20.74 1.68
C PRO A 32 7.43 -19.87 0.74
N SER A 33 8.70 -20.24 0.57
CA SER A 33 9.68 -19.57 -0.29
C SER A 33 9.38 -19.68 -1.79
N ARG A 34 8.44 -20.54 -2.18
CA ARG A 34 7.99 -20.76 -3.57
C ARG A 34 6.66 -20.08 -3.86
N ARG A 35 6.15 -19.26 -2.94
CA ARG A 35 4.96 -18.43 -3.12
C ARG A 35 5.37 -17.01 -3.45
N VAL A 36 4.64 -16.38 -4.38
CA VAL A 36 4.83 -14.94 -4.68
C VAL A 36 4.30 -14.09 -3.52
N TRP A 37 3.29 -14.60 -2.80
CA TRP A 37 2.63 -13.98 -1.66
C TRP A 37 2.17 -15.08 -0.71
N GLU A 38 2.08 -14.79 0.59
CA GLU A 38 1.63 -15.80 1.56
C GLU A 38 0.18 -16.27 1.31
N SER A 39 -0.64 -15.45 0.65
CA SER A 39 -2.03 -15.75 0.30
C SER A 39 -2.21 -16.38 -1.09
N VAL A 40 -1.14 -16.87 -1.73
CA VAL A 40 -1.23 -17.57 -3.02
C VAL A 40 -0.63 -18.96 -2.99
N PRO A 41 -1.07 -19.87 -3.88
CA PRO A 41 -0.45 -21.17 -4.05
C PRO A 41 1.03 -21.02 -4.42
N SER A 42 1.83 -22.03 -4.08
CA SER A 42 3.20 -22.13 -4.62
C SER A 42 3.17 -22.16 -6.15
N VAL A 43 4.23 -21.65 -6.78
CA VAL A 43 4.31 -21.52 -8.25
C VAL A 43 4.03 -22.85 -8.98
N GLN A 44 4.45 -23.98 -8.41
CA GLN A 44 4.26 -25.32 -8.98
C GLN A 44 3.14 -26.14 -8.30
N ALA A 45 2.31 -25.51 -7.46
CA ALA A 45 1.27 -26.18 -6.69
C ALA A 45 0.32 -27.03 -7.56
N ALA A 46 -0.10 -26.51 -8.72
CA ALA A 46 -0.99 -27.23 -9.63
C ALA A 46 -0.36 -28.51 -10.20
N THR A 47 0.95 -28.46 -10.51
CA THR A 47 1.72 -29.62 -10.98
C THR A 47 1.92 -30.63 -9.86
N ALA A 48 2.27 -30.16 -8.66
CA ALA A 48 2.46 -31.00 -7.49
C ALA A 48 1.18 -31.76 -7.11
N LEU A 49 0.04 -31.07 -7.00
CA LEU A 49 -1.24 -31.70 -6.69
C LEU A 49 -1.70 -32.68 -7.77
N PHE A 50 -1.41 -32.40 -9.05
CA PHE A 50 -1.68 -33.36 -10.13
C PHE A 50 -0.91 -34.67 -9.95
N LEU A 51 0.38 -34.60 -9.59
CA LEU A 51 1.17 -35.79 -9.32
C LEU A 51 0.68 -36.55 -8.08
N VAL A 52 0.27 -35.81 -7.04
CA VAL A 52 -0.34 -36.37 -5.83
C VAL A 52 -1.63 -37.13 -6.15
N GLU A 53 -2.50 -36.56 -6.96
CA GLU A 53 -3.71 -37.23 -7.45
C GLU A 53 -3.38 -38.47 -8.27
N HIS A 54 -2.51 -38.32 -9.29
CA HIS A 54 -2.20 -39.39 -10.23
C HIS A 54 -1.65 -40.62 -9.51
N HIS A 55 -0.76 -40.40 -8.54
CA HIS A 55 -0.16 -41.47 -7.73
C HIS A 55 -0.94 -41.79 -6.45
N ARG A 56 -2.08 -41.13 -6.21
CA ARG A 56 -2.95 -41.27 -5.03
C ARG A 56 -2.18 -41.19 -3.71
N LEU A 57 -1.28 -40.21 -3.61
CA LEU A 57 -0.43 -40.04 -2.44
C LEU A 57 -1.25 -39.49 -1.25
N PRO A 58 -0.96 -39.94 -0.02
CA PRO A 58 -1.59 -39.40 1.18
C PRO A 58 -1.07 -37.98 1.46
N VAL A 59 -1.86 -36.96 1.10
CA VAL A 59 -1.50 -35.54 1.23
C VAL A 59 -1.10 -35.18 2.66
N GLU A 60 -1.79 -35.76 3.64
CA GLU A 60 -1.53 -35.57 5.07
C GLU A 60 -0.10 -35.95 5.49
N ASP A 61 0.55 -36.86 4.76
CA ASP A 61 1.92 -37.31 5.04
C ASP A 61 2.98 -36.49 4.28
N LEU A 62 2.55 -35.63 3.33
CA LEU A 62 3.45 -34.82 2.50
C LEU A 62 3.80 -33.46 3.13
N GLY A 63 3.12 -33.09 4.22
CA GLY A 63 3.40 -31.90 5.01
C GLY A 63 2.35 -30.78 4.86
N PRO A 64 2.37 -29.80 5.78
CA PRO A 64 1.32 -28.77 5.89
C PRO A 64 1.27 -27.84 4.67
N GLU A 65 2.39 -27.61 3.98
CA GLU A 65 2.43 -26.71 2.83
C GLU A 65 1.74 -27.28 1.59
N VAL A 66 1.74 -28.61 1.44
CA VAL A 66 0.99 -29.31 0.38
C VAL A 66 -0.52 -29.20 0.65
N LEU A 67 -0.94 -29.37 1.91
CA LEU A 67 -2.31 -29.15 2.34
C LEU A 67 -2.77 -27.70 2.10
N ARG A 68 -1.89 -26.73 2.39
CA ARG A 68 -2.15 -25.30 2.16
C ARG A 68 -2.39 -25.00 0.69
N ASP A 69 -1.54 -25.52 -0.19
CA ASP A 69 -1.69 -25.35 -1.64
C ASP A 69 -2.94 -26.04 -2.19
N TRP A 70 -3.31 -27.20 -1.63
CA TRP A 70 -4.58 -27.86 -1.95
C TRP A 70 -5.80 -27.01 -1.57
N VAL A 71 -5.82 -26.45 -0.36
CA VAL A 71 -6.90 -25.56 0.10
C VAL A 71 -7.03 -24.35 -0.82
N MET A 72 -5.91 -23.70 -1.15
CA MET A 72 -5.91 -22.49 -1.99
C MET A 72 -6.40 -22.76 -3.41
N LEU A 73 -5.88 -23.80 -4.08
CA LEU A 73 -6.28 -24.11 -5.45
C LEU A 73 -7.72 -24.60 -5.52
N THR A 74 -8.14 -25.42 -4.56
CA THR A 74 -9.52 -25.94 -4.51
C THR A 74 -10.51 -24.82 -4.21
N GLY A 75 -10.22 -23.95 -3.24
CA GLY A 75 -11.05 -22.79 -2.93
C GLY A 75 -11.13 -21.77 -4.07
N ALA A 76 -10.04 -21.60 -4.84
CA ALA A 76 -10.05 -20.78 -6.05
C ALA A 76 -10.95 -21.38 -7.14
N CYS A 77 -10.89 -22.69 -7.38
CA CYS A 77 -11.78 -23.38 -8.32
C CYS A 77 -13.26 -23.28 -7.91
N LEU A 78 -13.56 -23.43 -6.62
CA LEU A 78 -14.92 -23.31 -6.08
C LEU A 78 -15.48 -21.89 -6.21
N ARG A 79 -14.63 -20.86 -6.10
CA ARG A 79 -15.02 -19.46 -6.27
C ARG A 79 -15.66 -19.22 -7.64
N ASP A 80 -15.03 -19.70 -8.70
CA ASP A 80 -15.56 -19.55 -10.06
C ASP A 80 -16.87 -20.32 -10.29
N VAL A 81 -17.02 -21.51 -9.70
CA VAL A 81 -18.26 -22.30 -9.77
C VAL A 81 -19.41 -21.53 -9.11
N LEU A 82 -19.21 -21.06 -7.88
CA LEU A 82 -20.23 -20.35 -7.11
C LEU A 82 -20.58 -18.99 -7.73
N GLU A 83 -19.61 -18.29 -8.31
CA GLU A 83 -19.85 -17.04 -9.03
C GLU A 83 -20.58 -17.28 -10.37
N GLN A 84 -20.32 -18.39 -11.06
CA GLN A 84 -21.08 -18.79 -12.27
C GLN A 84 -22.53 -19.16 -11.93
N GLU A 85 -22.76 -19.94 -10.88
CA GLU A 85 -24.11 -20.29 -10.39
C GLU A 85 -24.89 -19.04 -9.99
N ARG A 86 -24.27 -18.13 -9.23
CA ARG A 86 -24.89 -16.85 -8.83
C ARG A 86 -25.23 -15.97 -10.04
N ARG A 87 -24.38 -15.95 -11.08
CA ARG A 87 -24.68 -15.24 -12.34
C ARG A 87 -25.87 -15.87 -13.07
N GLN A 88 -25.99 -17.19 -13.07
CA GLN A 88 -27.14 -17.88 -13.67
C GLN A 88 -28.43 -17.61 -12.90
N GLU A 89 -28.39 -17.60 -11.56
CA GLU A 89 -29.55 -17.27 -10.72
C GLU A 89 -30.00 -15.80 -10.87
N LEU A 90 -29.07 -14.86 -10.90
CA LEU A 90 -29.37 -13.43 -11.11
C LEU A 90 -29.92 -13.20 -12.53
N SER A 91 -29.32 -13.85 -13.54
CA SER A 91 -29.84 -13.82 -14.91
C SER A 91 -31.23 -14.42 -15.03
N ALA A 92 -31.55 -15.47 -14.26
CA ALA A 92 -32.88 -16.08 -14.22
C ALA A 92 -33.92 -15.17 -13.54
N ARG A 93 -33.48 -14.24 -12.67
CA ARG A 93 -34.33 -13.26 -11.99
C ARG A 93 -34.44 -11.91 -12.73
N GLY A 94 -33.76 -11.76 -13.87
CA GLY A 94 -33.76 -10.53 -14.66
C GLY A 94 -32.96 -9.39 -14.02
N GLU A 95 -32.11 -9.70 -13.04
CA GLU A 95 -31.29 -8.73 -12.31
C GLU A 95 -29.85 -8.73 -12.87
N THR A 96 -29.27 -7.54 -13.06
CA THR A 96 -27.85 -7.39 -13.43
C THR A 96 -27.11 -6.70 -12.29
N ASP A 97 -26.04 -7.32 -11.79
CA ASP A 97 -25.15 -6.74 -10.77
C ASP A 97 -23.89 -6.17 -11.46
N PRO A 98 -23.69 -4.84 -11.49
CA PRO A 98 -22.50 -4.22 -12.07
C PRO A 98 -21.21 -4.57 -11.32
N ALA A 99 -21.27 -5.03 -10.07
CA ALA A 99 -20.10 -5.38 -9.25
C ALA A 99 -19.51 -6.77 -9.56
N ALA A 100 -20.22 -7.60 -10.33
CA ALA A 100 -19.78 -8.94 -10.71
C ALA A 100 -18.74 -8.97 -11.86
N LEU A 101 -18.30 -7.81 -12.34
CA LEU A 101 -17.36 -7.61 -13.46
C LEU A 101 -15.92 -7.28 -13.00
N ARG A 102 -15.39 -7.96 -11.99
CA ARG A 102 -13.94 -7.99 -11.79
C ARG A 102 -13.37 -9.23 -12.47
N PRO A 103 -12.51 -9.09 -13.50
CA PRO A 103 -11.81 -10.23 -14.06
C PRO A 103 -10.85 -10.79 -13.01
N VAL A 104 -10.99 -12.08 -12.71
CA VAL A 104 -10.01 -12.82 -11.91
C VAL A 104 -8.73 -12.99 -12.74
N PRO A 105 -7.52 -12.96 -12.16
CA PRO A 105 -6.27 -13.19 -12.91
C PRO A 105 -6.33 -14.52 -13.69
N GLN A 106 -6.50 -14.39 -15.00
CA GLN A 106 -6.96 -15.45 -15.89
C GLN A 106 -5.95 -16.59 -16.06
N LYS A 107 -4.67 -16.35 -15.76
CA LYS A 107 -3.56 -17.27 -16.08
C LYS A 107 -3.48 -18.49 -15.15
N TRP A 108 -3.80 -18.34 -13.87
CA TRP A 108 -3.70 -19.43 -12.87
C TRP A 108 -4.96 -20.27 -12.86
N ILE A 109 -6.09 -19.60 -13.04
CA ILE A 109 -7.40 -20.22 -13.20
C ILE A 109 -7.50 -20.95 -14.54
N GLN A 110 -6.91 -20.46 -15.64
CA GLN A 110 -6.86 -21.24 -16.88
C GLN A 110 -6.11 -22.57 -16.73
N GLN A 111 -5.06 -22.64 -15.92
CA GLN A 111 -4.34 -23.90 -15.65
C GLN A 111 -5.14 -24.87 -14.75
N ALA A 112 -6.01 -24.35 -13.88
CA ALA A 112 -6.87 -25.14 -13.00
C ALA A 112 -8.21 -25.52 -13.66
N GLN A 113 -8.78 -24.65 -14.48
CA GLN A 113 -10.06 -24.79 -15.19
C GLN A 113 -9.98 -25.77 -16.37
N THR A 114 -8.86 -25.81 -17.11
CA THR A 114 -8.63 -26.88 -18.11
C THR A 114 -8.53 -28.28 -17.46
N ARG A 115 -8.51 -28.36 -16.13
CA ARG A 115 -8.34 -29.60 -15.35
C ARG A 115 -9.46 -29.85 -14.34
N ARG A 116 -10.67 -29.29 -14.54
CA ARG A 116 -11.87 -29.51 -13.70
C ARG A 116 -12.21 -31.01 -13.49
N GLU A 117 -11.69 -31.88 -14.36
CA GLU A 117 -11.90 -33.33 -14.35
C GLU A 117 -10.86 -34.14 -13.56
N PHE A 118 -9.81 -33.50 -13.00
CA PHE A 118 -8.60 -34.21 -12.55
C PHE A 118 -8.34 -34.28 -11.04
N PHE A 119 -9.34 -34.13 -10.16
CA PHE A 119 -9.13 -34.42 -8.72
C PHE A 119 -10.14 -35.37 -8.03
N PRO A 120 -10.63 -36.47 -8.64
CA PRO A 120 -11.52 -37.41 -7.96
C PRO A 120 -11.01 -37.92 -6.61
N TYR A 121 -9.73 -38.27 -6.49
CA TYR A 121 -9.12 -38.78 -5.27
C TYR A 121 -9.07 -37.71 -4.18
N LEU A 122 -8.57 -36.50 -4.49
CA LEU A 122 -8.54 -35.41 -3.51
C LEU A 122 -9.97 -34.94 -3.13
N THR A 123 -10.91 -34.91 -4.08
CA THR A 123 -12.31 -34.54 -3.84
C THR A 123 -13.02 -35.56 -2.94
N ALA A 124 -12.79 -36.86 -3.15
CA ALA A 124 -13.32 -37.92 -2.30
C ALA A 124 -12.83 -37.81 -0.85
N ARG A 125 -11.65 -37.22 -0.65
CA ARG A 125 -11.00 -37.04 0.66
C ARG A 125 -11.16 -35.65 1.25
N ALA A 126 -11.94 -34.76 0.63
CA ALA A 126 -11.96 -33.35 0.97
C ALA A 126 -12.34 -33.03 2.43
N ASP A 127 -13.24 -33.79 3.07
CA ASP A 127 -13.54 -33.60 4.51
C ASP A 127 -12.33 -33.94 5.38
N ALA A 128 -11.69 -35.10 5.14
CA ALA A 128 -10.49 -35.51 5.85
C ALA A 128 -9.33 -34.52 5.65
N LEU A 129 -9.14 -34.03 4.42
CA LEU A 129 -8.10 -33.06 4.09
C LEU A 129 -8.37 -31.68 4.68
N PHE A 130 -9.64 -31.22 4.69
CA PHE A 130 -10.03 -29.99 5.35
C PHE A 130 -9.71 -30.06 6.84
N TRP A 131 -10.12 -31.13 7.52
CA TRP A 131 -9.80 -31.28 8.93
C TRP A 131 -8.30 -31.48 9.18
N ALA A 132 -7.57 -32.19 8.31
CA ALA A 132 -6.12 -32.28 8.42
C ALA A 132 -5.46 -30.88 8.32
N ALA A 133 -5.93 -30.04 7.41
CA ALA A 133 -5.47 -28.66 7.30
C ALA A 133 -5.76 -27.85 8.57
N VAL A 134 -6.96 -27.99 9.15
CA VAL A 134 -7.32 -27.37 10.44
C VAL A 134 -6.38 -27.83 11.56
N HIS A 135 -6.20 -29.15 11.76
CA HIS A 135 -5.36 -29.67 12.85
C HIS A 135 -3.87 -29.37 12.67
N SER A 136 -3.41 -29.16 11.43
CA SER A 136 -2.03 -28.77 11.15
C SER A 136 -1.72 -27.29 11.44
N GLY A 137 -2.71 -26.52 11.92
CA GLY A 137 -2.54 -25.11 12.27
C GLY A 137 -2.52 -24.16 11.07
N ILE A 138 -2.77 -24.64 9.84
CA ILE A 138 -2.84 -23.80 8.63
C ILE A 138 -3.95 -22.74 8.76
N ALA A 139 -5.03 -23.06 9.47
CA ALA A 139 -6.12 -22.13 9.75
C ALA A 139 -5.74 -20.99 10.73
N GLU A 140 -4.71 -21.21 11.56
CA GLU A 140 -4.27 -20.29 12.62
C GLU A 140 -3.09 -19.40 12.18
N GLN A 141 -2.51 -19.66 11.00
CA GLN A 141 -1.44 -18.84 10.41
C GLN A 141 -1.97 -17.48 9.91
N SER A 142 -1.15 -16.43 9.99
CA SER A 142 -1.54 -15.07 9.60
C SER A 142 -0.87 -14.69 8.27
N PRO A 143 -1.62 -14.36 7.19
CA PRO A 143 -3.08 -14.24 7.11
C PRO A 143 -3.79 -15.60 6.99
N PRO A 144 -5.01 -15.74 7.58
CA PRO A 144 -5.81 -16.93 7.38
C PRO A 144 -6.23 -17.05 5.92
N LEU A 145 -6.37 -18.29 5.45
CA LEU A 145 -6.73 -18.58 4.07
C LEU A 145 -8.21 -18.22 3.81
N PRO A 146 -8.52 -17.23 2.96
CA PRO A 146 -9.91 -16.89 2.63
C PRO A 146 -10.65 -18.03 1.91
N GLU A 147 -9.92 -19.04 1.42
CA GLU A 147 -10.43 -20.24 0.80
C GLU A 147 -11.02 -21.26 1.79
N LEU A 148 -10.59 -21.26 3.07
CA LEU A 148 -11.09 -22.21 4.08
C LEU A 148 -12.59 -22.05 4.34
N PRO A 149 -13.13 -20.85 4.59
CA PRO A 149 -14.57 -20.61 4.71
C PRO A 149 -15.37 -21.13 3.51
N ARG A 150 -14.86 -20.92 2.28
CA ARG A 150 -15.53 -21.36 1.05
C ARG A 150 -15.55 -22.88 0.91
N LEU A 151 -14.42 -23.53 1.22
CA LEU A 151 -14.31 -24.97 1.17
C LEU A 151 -15.24 -25.62 2.22
N LEU A 152 -15.35 -25.03 3.41
CA LEU A 152 -16.29 -25.48 4.44
C LEU A 152 -17.75 -25.32 3.98
N SER A 153 -18.11 -24.19 3.37
CA SER A 153 -19.44 -24.00 2.78
C SER A 153 -19.76 -25.05 1.72
N TRP A 154 -18.80 -25.40 0.87
CA TRP A 154 -18.97 -26.44 -0.13
C TRP A 154 -19.13 -27.83 0.51
N LEU A 155 -18.29 -28.18 1.48
CA LEU A 155 -18.41 -29.45 2.23
C LEU A 155 -19.78 -29.61 2.89
N LEU A 156 -20.31 -28.52 3.45
CA LEU A 156 -21.65 -28.47 4.00
C LEU A 156 -22.70 -28.69 2.90
N ARG A 157 -22.71 -27.88 1.84
CA ARG A 157 -23.66 -28.02 0.71
C ARG A 157 -23.72 -29.44 0.14
N GLU A 158 -22.57 -30.12 0.07
CA GLU A 158 -22.44 -31.50 -0.42
C GLU A 158 -22.76 -32.58 0.64
N ASN A 159 -23.17 -32.21 1.85
CA ASN A 159 -23.39 -33.11 3.00
C ASN A 159 -22.17 -34.01 3.31
N ARG A 160 -20.96 -33.49 3.11
CA ARG A 160 -19.70 -34.20 3.32
C ARG A 160 -19.08 -34.00 4.70
N THR A 161 -19.60 -33.05 5.48
CA THR A 161 -19.11 -32.74 6.82
C THR A 161 -20.26 -32.57 7.82
N ASP A 162 -19.96 -32.76 9.10
CA ASP A 162 -20.94 -32.60 10.18
C ASP A 162 -21.20 -31.14 10.51
N ARG A 163 -22.48 -30.75 10.52
CA ARG A 163 -22.92 -29.37 10.80
C ARG A 163 -22.55 -28.90 12.21
N ALA A 164 -22.66 -29.75 13.22
CA ALA A 164 -22.37 -29.37 14.61
C ALA A 164 -20.86 -29.12 14.79
N ARG A 165 -20.03 -29.97 14.20
CA ARG A 165 -18.58 -29.84 14.14
C ARG A 165 -18.15 -28.57 13.38
N ALA A 166 -18.76 -28.31 12.22
CA ALA A 166 -18.52 -27.10 11.44
C ALA A 166 -18.89 -25.83 12.23
N ARG A 167 -20.02 -25.83 12.94
CA ARG A 167 -20.49 -24.70 13.75
C ARG A 167 -19.52 -24.40 14.90
N ALA A 168 -19.11 -25.43 15.64
CA ALA A 168 -18.14 -25.28 16.72
C ALA A 168 -16.81 -24.70 16.20
N TYR A 169 -16.35 -25.17 15.05
CA TYR A 169 -15.14 -24.66 14.40
C TYR A 169 -15.26 -23.20 13.95
N VAL A 170 -16.39 -22.81 13.34
CA VAL A 170 -16.60 -21.41 12.90
C VAL A 170 -16.69 -20.46 14.09
N LEU A 171 -17.36 -20.87 15.19
CA LEU A 171 -17.42 -20.06 16.41
C LEU A 171 -16.04 -19.88 17.05
N ALA A 172 -15.24 -20.94 17.12
CA ALA A 172 -13.86 -20.88 17.61
C ALA A 172 -12.97 -20.01 16.69
N SER A 173 -13.14 -20.14 15.37
CA SER A 173 -12.37 -19.36 14.38
C SER A 173 -12.73 -17.88 14.41
N LEU A 174 -14.01 -17.55 14.64
CA LEU A 174 -14.47 -16.18 14.80
C LEU A 174 -13.86 -15.51 16.04
N ASP A 175 -13.73 -16.25 17.15
CA ASP A 175 -13.11 -15.79 18.40
C ASP A 175 -11.58 -15.63 18.28
N ALA A 176 -10.91 -16.59 17.64
CA ALA A 176 -9.46 -16.56 17.45
C ALA A 176 -8.97 -15.52 16.42
N ALA A 177 -9.83 -15.14 15.47
CA ALA A 177 -9.46 -14.26 14.36
C ALA A 177 -9.01 -12.87 14.85
N GLN A 178 -7.82 -12.45 14.41
CA GLN A 178 -7.19 -11.19 14.82
C GLN A 178 -7.58 -9.99 13.93
N ARG A 179 -7.81 -10.21 12.63
CA ARG A 179 -8.11 -9.12 11.67
C ARG A 179 -9.62 -8.93 11.48
N PRO A 180 -10.09 -7.68 11.27
CA PRO A 180 -11.51 -7.41 11.02
C PRO A 180 -12.06 -8.19 9.82
N GLY A 181 -11.32 -8.18 8.70
CA GLY A 181 -11.75 -8.87 7.48
C GLY A 181 -12.00 -10.36 7.68
N ASP A 182 -11.15 -11.02 8.46
CA ASP A 182 -11.24 -12.46 8.73
C ASP A 182 -12.48 -12.79 9.58
N ARG A 183 -12.73 -11.98 10.63
CA ARG A 183 -13.95 -12.09 11.43
C ARG A 183 -15.22 -11.92 10.60
N LEU A 184 -15.22 -10.99 9.64
CA LEU A 184 -16.36 -10.79 8.74
C LEU A 184 -16.63 -12.03 7.87
N VAL A 185 -15.59 -12.69 7.37
CA VAL A 185 -15.76 -13.90 6.56
C VAL A 185 -16.37 -15.03 7.38
N TRP A 186 -15.91 -15.24 8.63
CA TRP A 186 -16.51 -16.23 9.53
C TRP A 186 -17.93 -15.86 9.96
N LEU A 187 -18.19 -14.57 10.24
CA LEU A 187 -19.52 -14.06 10.57
C LEU A 187 -20.51 -14.32 9.43
N GLN A 188 -20.11 -14.13 8.17
CA GLN A 188 -20.99 -14.37 7.01
C GLN A 188 -21.48 -15.82 6.93
N LEU A 189 -20.69 -16.80 7.38
CA LEU A 189 -21.14 -18.20 7.47
C LEU A 189 -22.23 -18.41 8.52
N LEU A 190 -22.19 -17.64 9.62
CA LEU A 190 -23.18 -17.70 10.70
C LEU A 190 -24.42 -16.82 10.43
N ALA A 191 -24.27 -15.78 9.59
CA ALA A 191 -25.27 -14.76 9.32
C ALA A 191 -26.03 -14.97 7.98
N GLY A 192 -25.53 -15.84 7.11
CA GLY A 192 -25.93 -15.93 5.70
C GLY A 192 -27.36 -16.42 5.43
N THR A 193 -27.91 -15.90 4.31
CA THR A 193 -29.21 -16.20 3.68
C THR A 193 -29.17 -17.35 2.66
N ASP A 194 -28.03 -18.05 2.51
CA ASP A 194 -27.94 -19.25 1.66
C ASP A 194 -28.62 -20.41 2.41
N PRO A 195 -29.65 -21.10 1.87
CA PRO A 195 -30.41 -22.15 2.55
C PRO A 195 -29.64 -23.44 2.90
N GLY A 196 -28.31 -23.35 3.03
CA GLY A 196 -27.39 -24.42 3.31
C GLY A 196 -26.49 -24.16 4.53
N GLN A 197 -27.04 -24.41 5.72
CA GLN A 197 -26.40 -25.21 6.79
C GLN A 197 -25.67 -24.58 8.00
N LEU A 198 -25.37 -23.28 8.12
CA LEU A 198 -24.70 -22.76 9.35
C LEU A 198 -25.35 -21.56 10.07
N ALA A 199 -26.46 -21.03 9.54
CA ALA A 199 -27.18 -19.94 10.20
C ALA A 199 -27.62 -20.33 11.61
N LEU A 200 -27.33 -19.48 12.60
CA LEU A 200 -27.70 -19.71 13.99
C LEU A 200 -29.19 -19.41 14.21
N SER A 201 -29.94 -20.42 14.66
CA SER A 201 -31.24 -20.22 15.28
C SER A 201 -31.10 -19.42 16.58
N ASP A 202 -32.18 -18.83 17.07
CA ASP A 202 -32.13 -18.06 18.32
C ASP A 202 -31.71 -18.92 19.53
N ALA A 203 -32.09 -20.19 19.55
CA ALA A 203 -31.64 -21.13 20.58
C ALA A 203 -30.13 -21.40 20.52
N GLU A 204 -29.57 -21.56 19.32
CA GLU A 204 -28.13 -21.76 19.13
C GLU A 204 -27.34 -20.47 19.40
N LEU A 205 -27.90 -19.31 19.03
CA LEU A 205 -27.32 -18.00 19.30
C LEU A 205 -27.27 -17.72 20.80
N LEU A 206 -28.34 -18.06 21.54
CA LEU A 206 -28.37 -17.94 22.99
C LEU A 206 -27.35 -18.88 23.67
N GLN A 207 -27.22 -20.12 23.19
CA GLN A 207 -26.20 -21.06 23.67
C GLN A 207 -24.77 -20.57 23.43
N ALA A 208 -24.55 -19.83 22.34
CA ALA A 208 -23.24 -19.27 21.97
C ALA A 208 -22.97 -17.88 22.57
N ALA A 209 -23.92 -17.27 23.29
CA ALA A 209 -23.82 -15.88 23.74
C ALA A 209 -22.55 -15.58 24.56
N ALA A 210 -22.21 -16.47 25.49
CA ALA A 210 -20.99 -16.33 26.31
C ALA A 210 -19.70 -16.42 25.48
N GLN A 211 -19.67 -17.28 24.46
CA GLN A 211 -18.52 -17.41 23.55
C GLN A 211 -18.41 -16.19 22.62
N LEU A 212 -19.53 -15.58 22.24
CA LEU A 212 -19.56 -14.40 21.37
C LEU A 212 -19.26 -13.09 22.11
N ALA A 213 -19.29 -13.07 23.44
CA ALA A 213 -19.06 -11.87 24.25
C ALA A 213 -17.69 -11.24 23.99
N GLY A 214 -16.64 -12.06 23.86
CA GLY A 214 -15.29 -11.61 23.51
C GLY A 214 -15.25 -10.91 22.15
N VAL A 215 -15.86 -11.54 21.14
CA VAL A 215 -15.94 -11.02 19.76
C VAL A 215 -16.76 -9.72 19.68
N ILE A 216 -17.88 -9.64 20.39
CA ILE A 216 -18.73 -8.44 20.44
C ILE A 216 -17.97 -7.27 21.09
N SER A 217 -17.18 -7.55 22.12
CA SER A 217 -16.39 -6.54 22.85
C SER A 217 -15.31 -5.86 22.01
N ILE A 218 -14.92 -6.44 20.87
CA ILE A 218 -14.02 -5.81 19.90
C ILE A 218 -14.65 -4.54 19.27
N GLY A 219 -16.00 -4.47 19.26
CA GLY A 219 -16.76 -3.29 18.84
C GLY A 219 -16.82 -3.07 17.33
N GLU A 220 -16.69 -4.12 16.51
CA GLU A 220 -16.72 -4.00 15.05
C GLU A 220 -18.15 -3.84 14.52
N GLY A 221 -18.34 -2.86 13.63
CA GLY A 221 -19.68 -2.45 13.20
C GLY A 221 -20.57 -3.57 12.67
N GLN A 222 -20.08 -4.38 11.73
CA GLN A 222 -20.89 -5.45 11.13
C GLN A 222 -21.16 -6.63 12.09
N ILE A 223 -20.23 -6.95 12.99
CA ILE A 223 -20.42 -7.96 14.04
C ILE A 223 -21.54 -7.49 14.97
N VAL A 224 -21.44 -6.26 15.47
CA VAL A 224 -22.42 -5.67 16.38
C VAL A 224 -23.78 -5.56 15.69
N GLU A 225 -23.84 -5.05 14.46
CA GLU A 225 -25.08 -4.93 13.68
C GLU A 225 -25.79 -6.27 13.45
N THR A 226 -25.04 -7.37 13.34
CA THR A 226 -25.58 -8.70 13.00
C THR A 226 -26.01 -9.48 14.25
N LEU A 227 -25.20 -9.46 15.31
CA LEU A 227 -25.39 -10.33 16.48
C LEU A 227 -26.12 -9.63 17.64
N VAL A 228 -25.74 -8.39 17.95
CA VAL A 228 -26.13 -7.71 19.20
C VAL A 228 -27.64 -7.40 19.25
N PRO A 229 -28.28 -6.85 18.20
CA PRO A 229 -29.74 -6.66 18.20
C PRO A 229 -30.54 -7.94 18.42
N ARG A 230 -30.10 -9.07 17.82
CA ARG A 230 -30.75 -10.38 17.99
C ARG A 230 -30.58 -10.89 19.41
N LEU A 231 -29.37 -10.79 19.96
CA LEU A 231 -29.09 -11.18 21.34
C LEU A 231 -29.89 -10.34 22.35
N ILE A 232 -29.95 -9.01 22.19
CA ILE A 232 -30.75 -8.12 23.07
C ILE A 232 -32.22 -8.55 23.13
N ALA A 233 -32.78 -9.08 22.03
CA ALA A 233 -34.15 -9.55 22.00
C ALA A 233 -34.37 -10.86 22.78
N ILE A 234 -33.36 -11.73 22.89
CA ILE A 234 -33.52 -13.10 23.39
C ILE A 234 -32.79 -13.39 24.71
N VAL A 235 -31.80 -12.58 25.11
CA VAL A 235 -31.07 -12.83 26.37
C VAL A 235 -31.95 -12.57 27.59
N PRO A 236 -31.74 -13.35 28.68
CA PRO A 236 -32.30 -13.04 29.99
C PRO A 236 -31.91 -11.64 30.44
N GLU A 237 -32.71 -11.05 31.31
CA GLU A 237 -32.54 -9.66 31.73
C GLU A 237 -31.21 -9.42 32.44
N GLN A 238 -30.76 -10.37 33.26
CA GLN A 238 -29.48 -10.32 33.96
C GLN A 238 -28.26 -10.31 33.02
N ASP A 239 -28.38 -10.86 31.81
CA ASP A 239 -27.29 -10.96 30.84
C ASP A 239 -27.33 -9.79 29.83
N LEU A 240 -28.32 -8.89 29.94
CA LEU A 240 -28.49 -7.75 29.04
C LEU A 240 -27.29 -6.80 29.05
N PRO A 241 -26.68 -6.42 30.20
CA PRO A 241 -25.52 -5.54 30.22
C PRO A 241 -24.32 -6.10 29.45
N ASP A 242 -24.06 -7.41 29.57
CA ASP A 242 -22.92 -8.10 28.96
C ASP A 242 -22.95 -8.07 27.42
N VAL A 243 -24.13 -7.86 26.84
CA VAL A 243 -24.32 -7.74 25.38
C VAL A 243 -24.54 -6.29 24.94
N ALA A 244 -25.32 -5.53 25.71
CA ALA A 244 -25.70 -4.16 25.36
C ALA A 244 -24.53 -3.19 25.50
N VAL A 245 -23.80 -3.24 26.63
CA VAL A 245 -22.72 -2.28 26.91
C VAL A 245 -21.60 -2.37 25.86
N PRO A 246 -21.06 -3.56 25.52
CA PRO A 246 -20.00 -3.62 24.51
C PRO A 246 -20.49 -3.20 23.11
N GLY A 247 -21.77 -3.45 22.79
CA GLY A 247 -22.38 -2.97 21.55
C GLY A 247 -22.55 -1.45 21.49
N LEU A 248 -22.80 -0.78 22.62
CA LEU A 248 -22.90 0.68 22.72
C LEU A 248 -21.55 1.39 22.55
N VAL A 249 -20.44 0.68 22.82
CA VAL A 249 -19.07 1.19 22.62
C VAL A 249 -18.52 0.83 21.22
N ALA A 250 -19.38 0.34 20.31
CA ALA A 250 -18.97 -0.02 18.95
C ALA A 250 -18.35 1.17 18.18
N ARG A 251 -17.37 0.86 17.31
CA ARG A 251 -16.59 1.86 16.57
C ARG A 251 -17.40 2.68 15.57
N THR A 252 -18.60 2.23 15.20
CA THR A 252 -19.44 2.88 14.20
C THR A 252 -20.72 3.41 14.81
N LYS A 253 -21.08 4.65 14.44
CA LYS A 253 -22.36 5.28 14.86
C LYS A 253 -23.58 4.49 14.36
N LYS A 254 -23.44 3.74 13.26
CA LYS A 254 -24.51 2.88 12.72
C LYS A 254 -24.79 1.69 13.64
N ALA A 255 -23.74 0.99 14.09
CA ALA A 255 -23.86 -0.12 15.01
C ALA A 255 -24.43 0.33 16.35
N GLN A 256 -23.90 1.42 16.93
CA GLN A 256 -24.43 2.00 18.18
C GLN A 256 -25.93 2.33 18.06
N ARG A 257 -26.37 2.89 16.92
CA ARG A 257 -27.80 3.14 16.67
C ARG A 257 -28.64 1.87 16.56
N ALA A 258 -28.11 0.80 15.96
CA ALA A 258 -28.81 -0.47 15.88
C ALA A 258 -29.01 -1.08 17.28
N VAL A 259 -28.01 -0.96 18.14
CA VAL A 259 -28.07 -1.38 19.55
C VAL A 259 -29.10 -0.54 20.32
N LEU A 260 -29.05 0.79 20.21
CA LEU A 260 -30.03 1.68 20.86
C LEU A 260 -31.47 1.38 20.40
N ALA A 261 -31.67 1.08 19.12
CA ALA A 261 -32.98 0.72 18.58
C ALA A 261 -33.49 -0.62 19.15
N ALA A 262 -32.60 -1.62 19.29
CA ALA A 262 -32.95 -2.91 19.88
C ALA A 262 -33.29 -2.77 21.38
N LEU A 263 -32.54 -1.95 22.12
CA LEU A 263 -32.81 -1.66 23.53
C LEU A 263 -34.16 -0.94 23.71
N LEU A 264 -34.48 0.00 22.82
CA LEU A 264 -35.75 0.73 22.86
C LEU A 264 -36.96 -0.17 22.54
N ALA A 265 -36.76 -1.22 21.74
CA ALA A 265 -37.80 -2.18 21.40
C ALA A 265 -38.10 -3.20 22.51
N ARG A 266 -37.24 -3.30 23.54
CA ARG A 266 -37.40 -4.20 24.68
C ARG A 266 -38.18 -3.49 25.82
N PRO A 267 -38.97 -4.21 26.64
CA PRO A 267 -39.47 -3.67 27.90
C PRO A 267 -38.32 -3.11 28.76
N ARG A 268 -38.60 -2.02 29.47
CA ARG A 268 -37.62 -1.39 30.37
C ARG A 268 -37.14 -2.43 31.40
N PRO A 269 -35.81 -2.64 31.54
CA PRO A 269 -35.28 -3.55 32.54
C PRO A 269 -35.38 -2.98 33.97
N GLU A 270 -35.15 -3.83 34.96
CA GLU A 270 -35.05 -3.51 36.38
C GLU A 270 -34.09 -2.34 36.61
N ALA A 271 -34.39 -1.53 37.62
CA ALA A 271 -33.75 -0.23 37.82
C ALA A 271 -32.23 -0.29 37.99
N GLY A 272 -31.67 -1.41 38.47
CA GLY A 272 -30.22 -1.64 38.53
C GLY A 272 -29.61 -1.82 37.13
N ILE A 273 -30.14 -2.79 36.37
CA ILE A 273 -29.70 -3.13 35.01
C ILE A 273 -29.88 -1.95 34.05
N ALA A 274 -30.99 -1.21 34.17
CA ALA A 274 -31.23 0.00 33.38
C ALA A 274 -30.16 1.07 33.62
N ARG A 275 -29.68 1.23 34.87
CA ARG A 275 -28.60 2.19 35.20
C ARG A 275 -27.26 1.71 34.66
N ASP A 276 -26.97 0.42 34.76
CA ASP A 276 -25.71 -0.15 34.26
C ASP A 276 -25.56 0.09 32.75
N VAL A 277 -26.62 -0.17 31.97
CA VAL A 277 -26.63 0.11 30.53
C VAL A 277 -26.62 1.62 30.25
N ALA A 278 -27.35 2.43 31.03
CA ALA A 278 -27.41 3.88 30.84
C ALA A 278 -26.05 4.56 30.97
N SER A 279 -25.18 4.08 31.86
CA SER A 279 -23.82 4.62 32.00
C SER A 279 -23.01 4.58 30.70
N ALA A 280 -23.26 3.59 29.84
CA ALA A 280 -22.65 3.48 28.51
C ALA A 280 -23.37 4.32 27.43
N VAL A 281 -24.61 4.75 27.67
CA VAL A 281 -25.40 5.59 26.76
C VAL A 281 -25.12 7.08 26.97
N GLU A 282 -24.85 7.50 28.20
CA GLU A 282 -24.60 8.90 28.58
C GLU A 282 -23.54 9.60 27.70
N PRO A 283 -22.35 9.02 27.44
CA PRO A 283 -21.35 9.66 26.58
C PRO A 283 -21.82 9.84 25.13
N LEU A 284 -22.80 9.05 24.67
CA LEU A 284 -23.33 9.14 23.31
C LEU A 284 -24.24 10.35 23.11
N VAL A 285 -24.70 10.98 24.21
CA VAL A 285 -25.50 12.20 24.19
C VAL A 285 -24.64 13.45 23.96
N GLU A 286 -23.34 13.40 24.23
CA GLU A 286 -22.43 14.57 24.15
C GLU A 286 -22.21 15.11 22.72
N GLY A 287 -22.50 14.31 21.69
CA GLY A 287 -22.34 14.70 20.28
C GLY A 287 -23.56 15.41 19.66
N SER A 288 -23.41 15.94 18.44
CA SER A 288 -24.54 16.42 17.63
C SER A 288 -24.94 15.38 16.57
N GLY A 289 -26.25 15.08 16.43
CA GLY A 289 -26.79 14.30 15.30
C GLY A 289 -27.70 13.12 15.70
N PRO A 290 -28.04 12.23 14.75
CA PRO A 290 -29.02 11.15 14.95
C PRO A 290 -28.66 10.14 16.04
N LEU A 291 -27.38 9.95 16.34
CA LEU A 291 -26.94 9.06 17.42
C LEU A 291 -27.26 9.65 18.79
N ALA A 292 -26.92 10.93 19.02
CA ALA A 292 -27.23 11.63 20.27
C ALA A 292 -28.75 11.73 20.51
N SER A 293 -29.52 11.96 19.44
CA SER A 293 -30.99 11.93 19.52
C SER A 293 -31.52 10.54 19.89
N ALA A 294 -30.97 9.46 19.33
CA ALA A 294 -31.38 8.10 19.69
C ALA A 294 -31.01 7.74 21.15
N ALA A 295 -29.84 8.16 21.61
CA ALA A 295 -29.37 7.96 22.98
C ALA A 295 -30.27 8.72 23.99
N ALA A 296 -30.57 9.99 23.71
CA ALA A 296 -31.48 10.80 24.52
C ALA A 296 -32.90 10.21 24.56
N THR A 297 -33.42 9.72 23.43
CA THR A 297 -34.72 9.04 23.37
C THR A 297 -34.76 7.79 24.25
N LEU A 298 -33.68 6.98 24.26
CA LEU A 298 -33.61 5.79 25.10
C LEU A 298 -33.58 6.16 26.59
N LEU A 299 -32.72 7.11 27.00
CA LEU A 299 -32.65 7.57 28.39
C LEU A 299 -33.98 8.16 28.86
N ALA A 300 -34.66 8.94 28.02
CA ALA A 300 -35.99 9.48 28.30
C ALA A 300 -37.05 8.37 28.43
N ALA A 301 -37.04 7.37 27.53
CA ALA A 301 -37.94 6.22 27.62
C ALA A 301 -37.71 5.39 28.89
N TRP A 302 -36.49 5.39 29.42
CA TRP A 302 -36.13 4.78 30.70
C TRP A 302 -36.21 5.74 31.90
N GLY A 303 -36.61 7.00 31.70
CA GLY A 303 -36.75 8.00 32.77
C GLY A 303 -35.44 8.37 33.48
N LEU A 304 -34.35 8.56 32.74
CA LEU A 304 -33.02 8.97 33.22
C LEU A 304 -32.62 10.33 32.62
N ASP A 305 -31.99 11.22 33.40
CA ASP A 305 -31.58 12.57 32.98
C ASP A 305 -30.24 12.57 32.22
N ALA A 306 -30.11 13.39 31.16
CA ALA A 306 -28.87 13.49 30.36
C ALA A 306 -28.08 14.80 30.62
N PRO A 307 -26.73 14.77 30.75
CA PRO A 307 -25.90 15.96 30.97
C PRO A 307 -25.70 16.84 29.71
N PRO A 308 -25.43 18.16 29.85
CA PRO A 308 -25.21 19.08 28.72
C PRO A 308 -23.80 18.99 28.08
N PRO A 309 -23.64 19.25 26.77
CA PRO A 309 -22.37 19.08 26.04
C PRO A 309 -21.32 20.18 26.32
N ARG A 310 -20.04 19.81 26.47
CA ARG A 310 -18.87 20.72 26.58
C ARG A 310 -18.22 21.01 25.21
N GLN A 311 -17.75 22.24 24.98
CA GLN A 311 -17.05 22.65 23.75
C GLN A 311 -15.51 22.69 23.98
N PRO A 312 -14.67 22.30 22.98
CA PRO A 312 -13.21 22.33 23.10
C PRO A 312 -12.64 23.76 23.02
N GLU A 313 -11.65 24.08 23.86
CA GLU A 313 -10.93 25.36 23.81
C GLU A 313 -10.01 25.42 22.57
N ARG A 314 -10.09 26.54 21.82
CA ARG A 314 -9.32 26.78 20.58
C ARG A 314 -8.40 27.98 20.79
N GLY A 315 -7.08 27.75 20.76
CA GLY A 315 -6.05 28.78 20.90
C GLY A 315 -4.83 28.46 20.03
N SER A 316 -3.95 29.44 19.81
CA SER A 316 -2.72 29.23 19.03
C SER A 316 -1.80 28.23 19.73
N ARG A 317 -1.20 27.32 18.94
CA ARG A 317 -0.27 26.28 19.40
C ARG A 317 1.13 26.44 18.79
N GLY A 318 1.40 27.51 18.06
CA GLY A 318 2.69 27.74 17.40
C GLY A 318 2.93 26.81 16.20
N ARG A 319 1.86 26.39 15.52
CA ARG A 319 1.91 25.43 14.39
C ARG A 319 2.40 26.05 13.09
N TRP A 320 2.40 27.38 12.99
CA TRP A 320 2.87 28.10 11.82
C TRP A 320 4.37 28.41 11.95
N ARG A 321 5.20 27.77 11.10
CA ARG A 321 6.64 28.05 11.00
C ARG A 321 6.98 28.63 9.62
N PRO A 322 8.09 29.39 9.49
CA PRO A 322 8.61 29.79 8.19
C PRO A 322 8.82 28.57 7.30
N THR A 323 8.47 28.69 6.02
CA THR A 323 8.75 27.63 5.04
C THR A 323 10.27 27.47 4.91
N PRO A 324 10.84 26.28 5.18
CA PRO A 324 12.27 26.07 5.06
C PRO A 324 12.77 26.32 3.62
N ASP A 325 14.02 26.74 3.51
CA ASP A 325 14.71 26.79 2.21
C ASP A 325 14.84 25.38 1.64
N VAL A 326 14.86 25.29 0.30
CA VAL A 326 15.09 24.01 -0.37
C VAL A 326 16.49 23.53 0.00
N TRP A 327 16.56 22.34 0.58
CA TRP A 327 17.84 21.77 1.01
C TRP A 327 18.76 21.48 -0.18
N THR A 328 20.06 21.36 0.11
CA THR A 328 21.01 20.78 -0.84
C THR A 328 21.22 19.31 -0.48
N PRO A 329 20.93 18.36 -1.39
CA PRO A 329 21.14 16.96 -1.10
C PRO A 329 22.61 16.66 -0.77
N PRO A 330 22.90 15.94 0.31
CA PRO A 330 24.27 15.56 0.65
C PRO A 330 24.85 14.57 -0.37
N PRO A 331 26.18 14.45 -0.41
CA PRO A 331 26.86 13.43 -1.22
C PRO A 331 26.31 12.02 -0.93
N LEU A 332 26.25 11.18 -1.96
CA LEU A 332 25.83 9.79 -1.79
C LEU A 332 26.83 9.02 -0.91
N ARG A 333 28.13 9.19 -1.18
CA ARG A 333 29.23 8.47 -0.52
C ARG A 333 29.82 9.27 0.62
N GLU A 334 29.92 8.65 1.79
CA GLU A 334 30.42 9.24 3.04
C GLU A 334 31.85 8.75 3.34
N GLY A 335 32.75 8.83 2.34
CA GLY A 335 34.14 8.36 2.43
C GLY A 335 34.39 6.93 1.90
N PRO A 336 35.60 6.38 2.08
CA PRO A 336 36.00 5.07 1.54
C PRO A 336 35.08 3.93 1.99
N ALA A 337 34.88 2.93 1.14
CA ALA A 337 34.08 1.76 1.47
C ALA A 337 34.65 0.96 2.64
N SER A 338 33.76 0.42 3.48
CA SER A 338 34.14 -0.48 4.58
C SER A 338 33.19 -1.67 4.66
N VAL A 339 33.70 -2.82 5.09
CA VAL A 339 32.87 -4.03 5.27
C VAL A 339 31.77 -3.77 6.30
N GLN A 340 32.05 -2.99 7.35
CA GLN A 340 31.05 -2.63 8.35
C GLN A 340 29.87 -1.88 7.72
N ARG A 341 30.14 -0.82 6.96
CA ARG A 341 29.08 -0.03 6.30
C ARG A 341 28.32 -0.86 5.27
N LEU A 342 29.00 -1.73 4.53
CA LEU A 342 28.36 -2.67 3.61
C LEU A 342 27.39 -3.61 4.34
N THR A 343 27.79 -4.17 5.48
CA THR A 343 26.94 -5.04 6.31
C THR A 343 25.76 -4.28 6.92
N GLU A 344 25.96 -3.04 7.37
CA GLU A 344 24.88 -2.17 7.87
C GLU A 344 23.84 -1.89 6.78
N LEU A 345 24.29 -1.51 5.58
CA LEU A 345 23.42 -1.29 4.41
C LEU A 345 22.67 -2.57 4.02
N ALA A 346 23.35 -3.73 4.01
CA ALA A 346 22.71 -5.03 3.79
C ALA A 346 21.64 -5.34 4.86
N GLY A 347 21.89 -4.98 6.12
CA GLY A 347 20.91 -5.06 7.21
C GLY A 347 19.67 -4.22 6.96
N MET A 348 19.84 -2.98 6.47
CA MET A 348 18.72 -2.11 6.10
C MET A 348 17.91 -2.70 4.94
N LEU A 349 18.59 -3.20 3.89
CA LEU A 349 17.96 -3.86 2.74
C LEU A 349 17.19 -5.13 3.16
N HIS A 350 17.76 -5.93 4.07
CA HIS A 350 17.13 -7.12 4.63
C HIS A 350 15.90 -6.76 5.48
N HIS A 351 16.02 -5.81 6.41
CA HIS A 351 14.91 -5.40 7.27
C HIS A 351 13.70 -4.89 6.47
N ARG A 352 13.94 -4.09 5.43
CA ARG A 352 12.88 -3.60 4.54
C ARG A 352 12.40 -4.65 3.53
N GLN A 353 13.03 -5.84 3.50
CA GLN A 353 12.75 -6.96 2.60
C GLN A 353 12.72 -6.55 1.12
N ARG A 354 13.60 -5.62 0.71
CA ARG A 354 13.59 -5.08 -0.66
C ARG A 354 14.94 -4.54 -1.13
N PHE A 355 15.28 -4.89 -2.36
CA PHE A 355 16.36 -4.25 -3.13
C PHE A 355 15.73 -3.17 -4.04
N GLY A 356 15.73 -1.93 -3.54
CA GLY A 356 15.01 -0.82 -4.16
C GLY A 356 15.83 -0.02 -5.16
N GLY A 357 15.17 0.89 -5.84
CA GLY A 357 15.78 1.88 -6.70
C GLY A 357 16.02 3.20 -5.97
N ASP A 358 16.89 3.20 -4.97
CA ASP A 358 17.05 4.30 -4.02
C ASP A 358 18.48 4.47 -3.51
N ALA A 359 18.70 5.52 -2.72
CA ALA A 359 20.02 5.88 -2.22
C ALA A 359 20.64 4.79 -1.32
N ILE A 360 19.85 3.98 -0.63
CA ILE A 360 20.38 2.88 0.20
C ILE A 360 20.97 1.80 -0.70
N THR A 361 20.25 1.41 -1.75
CA THR A 361 20.74 0.43 -2.72
C THR A 361 21.97 0.93 -3.46
N GLU A 362 21.99 2.19 -3.92
CA GLU A 362 23.15 2.72 -4.64
C GLU A 362 24.38 2.87 -3.75
N ARG A 363 24.20 3.22 -2.47
CA ARG A 363 25.30 3.19 -1.47
C ARG A 363 25.83 1.78 -1.29
N PHE A 364 24.95 0.80 -1.18
CA PHE A 364 25.33 -0.62 -1.05
C PHE A 364 26.14 -1.10 -2.25
N LEU A 365 25.68 -0.80 -3.47
CA LEU A 365 26.36 -1.19 -4.70
C LEU A 365 27.70 -0.47 -4.88
N ALA A 366 27.78 0.82 -4.53
CA ALA A 366 29.04 1.57 -4.56
C ALA A 366 30.09 0.96 -3.61
N ASP A 367 29.71 0.68 -2.36
CA ASP A 367 30.60 0.06 -1.38
C ASP A 367 31.00 -1.37 -1.79
N LEU A 368 30.06 -2.15 -2.32
CA LEU A 368 30.30 -3.50 -2.80
C LEU A 368 31.34 -3.53 -3.94
N VAL A 369 31.17 -2.67 -4.94
CA VAL A 369 32.06 -2.59 -6.11
C VAL A 369 33.45 -2.12 -5.71
N GLU A 370 33.55 -1.09 -4.86
CA GLU A 370 34.83 -0.56 -4.39
C GLU A 370 35.63 -1.61 -3.61
N LEU A 371 34.99 -2.30 -2.66
CA LEU A 371 35.63 -3.36 -1.88
C LEU A 371 36.02 -4.55 -2.76
N ALA A 372 35.13 -4.98 -3.65
CA ALA A 372 35.36 -6.14 -4.51
C ALA A 372 36.47 -5.89 -5.55
N HIS A 373 36.70 -4.65 -5.97
CA HIS A 373 37.82 -4.32 -6.86
C HIS A 373 39.19 -4.54 -6.20
N THR A 374 39.27 -4.43 -4.88
CA THR A 374 40.52 -4.71 -4.14
C THR A 374 40.66 -6.21 -3.87
N ASP A 375 39.62 -6.83 -3.31
CA ASP A 375 39.54 -8.27 -3.09
C ASP A 375 38.06 -8.70 -3.05
N PRO A 376 37.56 -9.43 -4.07
CA PRO A 376 36.18 -9.91 -4.10
C PRO A 376 35.78 -10.76 -2.89
N ALA A 377 36.72 -11.46 -2.24
CA ALA A 377 36.41 -12.33 -1.10
C ALA A 377 36.01 -11.56 0.16
N VAL A 378 36.53 -10.33 0.34
CA VAL A 378 36.31 -9.48 1.52
C VAL A 378 34.85 -9.08 1.69
N PRO A 379 34.19 -8.41 0.72
CA PRO A 379 32.78 -8.04 0.87
C PRO A 379 31.87 -9.26 0.92
N LEU A 380 32.17 -10.32 0.16
CA LEU A 380 31.40 -11.56 0.16
C LEU A 380 31.42 -12.28 1.53
N SER A 381 32.55 -12.25 2.24
CA SER A 381 32.63 -12.80 3.60
C SER A 381 31.75 -12.01 4.59
N GLY A 382 31.72 -10.68 4.46
CA GLY A 382 30.90 -9.80 5.31
C GLY A 382 29.39 -9.97 5.11
N LEU A 383 28.97 -10.50 3.96
CA LEU A 383 27.56 -10.71 3.61
C LEU A 383 27.03 -12.11 3.97
N ARG A 384 27.87 -13.05 4.45
CA ARG A 384 27.45 -14.43 4.76
C ARG A 384 26.28 -14.53 5.74
N GLY A 385 26.10 -13.56 6.62
CA GLY A 385 24.96 -13.48 7.55
C GLY A 385 23.60 -13.37 6.86
N PHE A 386 23.56 -12.99 5.59
CA PHE A 386 22.34 -12.78 4.80
C PHE A 386 22.01 -13.96 3.86
N ALA A 387 22.63 -15.13 4.04
CA ALA A 387 22.44 -16.28 3.15
C ALA A 387 20.99 -16.83 3.11
N ARG A 388 20.17 -16.47 4.12
CA ARG A 388 18.73 -16.78 4.19
C ARG A 388 17.85 -15.55 4.01
N SER A 389 18.38 -14.48 3.41
CA SER A 389 17.57 -13.29 3.11
C SER A 389 16.49 -13.63 2.08
N GLU A 390 15.28 -13.10 2.29
CA GLU A 390 14.21 -13.15 1.29
C GLU A 390 14.47 -12.15 0.14
N VAL A 391 15.43 -11.23 0.32
CA VAL A 391 15.90 -10.33 -0.74
C VAL A 391 16.79 -11.12 -1.71
N SER A 392 16.31 -11.30 -2.95
CA SER A 392 16.93 -12.10 -4.00
C SER A 392 18.40 -11.76 -4.26
N GLU A 393 18.72 -10.47 -4.33
CA GLU A 393 20.04 -9.94 -4.68
C GLU A 393 21.05 -10.18 -3.57
N LEU A 394 20.64 -10.01 -2.31
CA LEU A 394 21.48 -10.35 -1.15
C LEU A 394 21.76 -11.85 -1.11
N ARG A 395 20.73 -12.67 -1.41
CA ARG A 395 20.89 -14.12 -1.49
C ARG A 395 21.85 -14.52 -2.62
N GLU A 396 21.69 -13.97 -3.83
CA GLU A 396 22.57 -14.23 -4.98
C GLU A 396 24.04 -13.88 -4.66
N LEU A 397 24.28 -12.75 -4.00
CA LEU A 397 25.62 -12.38 -3.53
C LEU A 397 26.22 -13.40 -2.54
N THR A 398 25.41 -13.97 -1.64
CA THR A 398 25.91 -15.03 -0.74
C THR A 398 26.13 -16.37 -1.45
N GLU A 399 25.37 -16.68 -2.50
CA GLU A 399 25.53 -17.90 -3.31
C GLU A 399 26.83 -17.84 -4.11
N LEU A 400 27.17 -16.68 -4.70
CA LEU A 400 28.46 -16.43 -5.35
C LEU A 400 29.64 -16.71 -4.42
N ALA A 401 29.49 -16.45 -3.12
CA ALA A 401 30.53 -16.70 -2.10
C ALA A 401 30.75 -18.19 -1.76
N THR A 402 29.86 -19.09 -2.19
CA THR A 402 29.84 -20.50 -1.74
C THR A 402 30.02 -21.54 -2.86
N VAL A 403 30.24 -21.11 -4.11
CA VAL A 403 30.49 -21.97 -5.31
C VAL A 403 29.33 -22.92 -5.63
N ARG A 404 28.18 -22.83 -4.93
CA ARG A 404 26.94 -23.48 -5.36
C ARG A 404 26.20 -22.53 -6.29
N ALA A 405 26.60 -22.52 -7.55
CA ALA A 405 25.72 -22.00 -8.61
C ALA A 405 24.46 -22.86 -8.60
N SER A 406 23.40 -22.38 -7.95
CA SER A 406 22.10 -23.04 -7.99
C SER A 406 21.54 -22.83 -9.40
N PRO A 407 21.13 -23.89 -10.12
CA PRO A 407 20.42 -23.77 -11.40
C PRO A 407 19.03 -23.11 -11.26
N LEU A 408 18.61 -22.74 -10.05
CA LEU A 408 17.26 -22.29 -9.70
C LEU A 408 17.06 -20.77 -9.68
N ALA A 409 17.97 -19.98 -10.26
CA ALA A 409 17.83 -18.53 -10.46
C ALA A 409 16.79 -18.17 -11.56
N VAL A 410 15.61 -18.79 -11.52
CA VAL A 410 14.57 -18.74 -12.57
C VAL A 410 13.28 -18.09 -12.07
N TRP A 411 13.38 -17.18 -11.09
CA TRP A 411 12.39 -16.11 -11.01
C TRP A 411 13.11 -14.79 -11.22
N ARG A 412 12.94 -14.23 -12.42
CA ARG A 412 13.44 -12.92 -12.79
C ARG A 412 12.23 -12.00 -12.95
N PRO A 413 12.20 -10.81 -12.34
CA PRO A 413 11.28 -9.77 -12.78
C PRO A 413 11.47 -9.54 -14.28
N GLU A 414 10.47 -8.95 -14.95
CA GLU A 414 10.60 -8.55 -16.35
C GLU A 414 11.92 -7.80 -16.57
N PRO A 415 12.69 -8.11 -17.63
CA PRO A 415 14.02 -7.53 -17.82
C PRO A 415 13.90 -6.01 -17.99
N ASP A 416 14.37 -5.24 -17.01
CA ASP A 416 14.55 -3.79 -17.08
C ASP A 416 16.01 -3.38 -16.89
N VAL A 417 16.32 -2.14 -17.29
CA VAL A 417 17.70 -1.60 -17.31
C VAL A 417 18.35 -1.62 -15.92
N VAL A 418 17.60 -1.36 -14.84
CA VAL A 418 18.14 -1.32 -13.48
C VAL A 418 18.48 -2.71 -12.99
N ASN A 419 17.55 -3.66 -13.16
CA ASN A 419 17.75 -5.05 -12.77
C ASN A 419 18.87 -5.71 -13.58
N GLU A 420 18.94 -5.41 -14.88
CA GLU A 420 20.00 -5.94 -15.74
C GLU A 420 21.37 -5.34 -15.41
N ARG A 421 21.45 -4.03 -15.16
CA ARG A 421 22.67 -3.37 -14.65
C ARG A 421 23.11 -4.02 -13.35
N ASN A 422 22.22 -4.19 -12.38
CA ASN A 422 22.55 -4.81 -11.08
C ASN A 422 23.06 -6.25 -11.26
N ARG A 423 22.44 -7.03 -12.14
CA ARG A 423 22.88 -8.38 -12.48
C ARG A 423 24.30 -8.40 -13.05
N VAL A 424 24.60 -7.53 -14.02
CA VAL A 424 25.94 -7.46 -14.62
C VAL A 424 26.99 -7.00 -13.61
N VAL A 425 26.64 -6.07 -12.71
CA VAL A 425 27.50 -5.66 -11.59
C VAL A 425 27.83 -6.84 -10.67
N ILE A 426 26.80 -7.59 -10.26
CA ILE A 426 26.95 -8.75 -9.35
C ILE A 426 27.79 -9.87 -10.00
N GLN A 427 27.59 -10.15 -11.28
CA GLN A 427 28.37 -11.16 -12.01
C GLN A 427 29.79 -10.69 -12.38
N GLY A 428 29.98 -9.37 -12.48
CA GLY A 428 31.22 -8.71 -12.86
C GLY A 428 32.05 -8.19 -11.69
N LEU A 429 31.79 -8.63 -10.45
CA LEU A 429 32.50 -8.15 -9.27
C LEU A 429 34.02 -8.26 -9.43
N GLY A 430 34.71 -7.18 -9.07
CA GLY A 430 36.16 -7.03 -9.22
C GLY A 430 36.62 -6.41 -10.54
N ARG A 431 35.77 -6.35 -11.58
CA ARG A 431 36.17 -5.86 -12.91
C ARG A 431 36.37 -4.35 -12.97
N VAL A 432 35.49 -3.58 -12.33
CA VAL A 432 35.52 -2.11 -12.34
C VAL A 432 35.69 -1.56 -10.92
N PRO A 433 36.42 -0.45 -10.73
CA PRO A 433 36.64 0.15 -9.41
C PRO A 433 35.42 0.92 -8.88
N LEU A 434 34.57 1.41 -9.76
CA LEU A 434 33.39 2.21 -9.48
C LEU A 434 32.50 2.19 -10.71
N LEU A 435 31.18 2.32 -10.54
CA LEU A 435 30.23 2.36 -11.65
C LEU A 435 30.10 3.79 -12.19
N LEU A 436 29.91 3.95 -13.50
CA LEU A 436 29.68 5.28 -14.07
C LEU A 436 28.35 5.85 -13.59
N SER A 437 27.36 5.01 -13.32
CA SER A 437 26.05 5.42 -12.82
C SER A 437 25.98 5.63 -11.31
N THR A 438 27.09 5.53 -10.56
CA THR A 438 27.11 5.83 -9.12
C THR A 438 26.69 7.30 -8.91
N PRO A 439 25.58 7.57 -8.20
CA PRO A 439 25.14 8.94 -7.96
C PRO A 439 26.15 9.80 -7.21
N SER A 440 26.16 11.09 -7.52
CA SER A 440 26.88 12.12 -6.78
C SER A 440 26.23 12.39 -5.42
N THR A 441 24.90 12.45 -5.41
CA THR A 441 24.09 12.89 -4.26
C THR A 441 22.98 11.90 -3.95
N VAL A 442 22.40 12.00 -2.75
CA VAL A 442 21.32 11.10 -2.29
C VAL A 442 20.00 11.25 -3.06
N ASP A 443 19.87 12.26 -3.92
CA ASP A 443 18.75 12.40 -4.86
C ASP A 443 18.88 11.51 -6.10
N LEU A 444 19.98 10.75 -6.22
CA LEU A 444 20.37 9.89 -7.33
C LEU A 444 20.86 10.62 -8.58
N SER A 445 21.01 11.94 -8.55
CA SER A 445 21.61 12.69 -9.67
C SER A 445 23.12 12.50 -9.73
N ILE A 446 23.70 12.73 -10.92
CA ILE A 446 25.13 12.71 -11.17
C ILE A 446 25.55 14.09 -11.66
N THR A 447 26.56 14.67 -11.04
CA THR A 447 27.18 15.91 -11.52
C THR A 447 28.14 15.60 -12.68
N ALA A 448 28.32 16.55 -13.59
CA ALA A 448 29.27 16.42 -14.69
C ALA A 448 30.70 16.18 -14.18
N ALA A 449 31.09 16.84 -13.08
CA ALA A 449 32.40 16.69 -12.47
C ALA A 449 32.66 15.24 -11.99
N ASP A 450 31.69 14.62 -11.31
CA ASP A 450 31.83 13.25 -10.82
C ASP A 450 31.78 12.23 -11.96
N LEU A 451 30.94 12.44 -12.98
CA LEU A 451 30.95 11.60 -14.18
C LEU A 451 32.31 11.65 -14.89
N LEU A 452 32.88 12.85 -15.06
CA LEU A 452 34.20 13.03 -15.67
C LEU A 452 35.31 12.38 -14.84
N ALA A 453 35.27 12.51 -13.51
CA ALA A 453 36.23 11.84 -12.63
C ALA A 453 36.17 10.31 -12.75
N ASN A 454 34.97 9.76 -12.91
CA ASN A 454 34.76 8.32 -13.14
C ASN A 454 35.26 7.90 -14.54
N LEU A 455 34.97 8.68 -15.58
CA LEU A 455 35.48 8.42 -16.93
C LEU A 455 37.01 8.46 -16.98
N ASP A 456 37.63 9.41 -16.29
CA ASP A 456 39.09 9.50 -16.17
C ASP A 456 39.68 8.27 -15.48
N LEU A 457 38.98 7.72 -14.47
CA LEU A 457 39.39 6.48 -13.81
C LEU A 457 39.33 5.28 -14.76
N TYR A 458 38.28 5.17 -15.58
CA TYR A 458 38.16 4.15 -16.61
C TYR A 458 39.26 4.28 -17.66
N GLN A 459 39.52 5.50 -18.13
CA GLN A 459 40.54 5.77 -19.13
C GLN A 459 41.94 5.43 -18.63
N ARG A 460 42.30 5.82 -17.40
CA ARG A 460 43.59 5.47 -16.78
C ARG A 460 43.79 3.96 -16.61
N LYS A 461 42.71 3.20 -16.40
CA LYS A 461 42.74 1.73 -16.24
C LYS A 461 42.51 0.96 -17.55
N GLY A 462 42.28 1.65 -18.67
CA GLY A 462 41.99 1.02 -19.96
C GLY A 462 40.68 0.21 -19.97
N LEU A 463 39.69 0.63 -19.19
CA LEU A 463 38.42 -0.06 -19.04
C LEU A 463 37.38 0.44 -20.05
N SER A 464 36.55 -0.48 -20.55
CA SER A 464 35.31 -0.16 -21.25
C SER A 464 34.14 -0.12 -20.27
N ALA A 465 33.09 0.60 -20.63
CA ALA A 465 31.89 0.79 -19.82
C ALA A 465 30.75 -0.11 -20.28
N GLU A 466 29.99 -0.65 -19.33
CA GLU A 466 28.86 -1.53 -19.63
C GLU A 466 27.65 -0.71 -20.13
N PRO A 467 26.89 -1.17 -21.16
CA PRO A 467 25.81 -0.40 -21.77
C PRO A 467 24.72 0.06 -20.80
N ASN A 468 24.21 -0.79 -19.92
CA ASN A 468 23.14 -0.42 -18.99
C ASN A 468 23.64 0.57 -17.91
N ASP A 469 24.88 0.41 -17.43
CA ASP A 469 25.55 1.34 -16.52
C ASP A 469 25.73 2.72 -17.17
N VAL A 470 26.16 2.77 -18.44
CA VAL A 470 26.26 4.03 -19.20
C VAL A 470 24.89 4.67 -19.33
N MET A 471 23.89 3.91 -19.78
CA MET A 471 22.53 4.41 -19.97
C MET A 471 21.98 5.03 -18.68
N MET A 472 22.15 4.35 -17.55
CA MET A 472 21.73 4.84 -16.24
C MET A 472 22.53 6.07 -15.79
N ALA A 473 23.81 6.18 -16.13
CA ALA A 473 24.60 7.38 -15.89
C ALA A 473 24.09 8.57 -16.70
N LEU A 474 23.71 8.36 -17.97
CA LEU A 474 23.19 9.41 -18.84
C LEU A 474 21.86 9.97 -18.31
N THR A 475 20.93 9.11 -17.91
CA THR A 475 19.61 9.54 -17.41
C THR A 475 19.68 10.25 -16.06
N ARG A 476 20.74 10.00 -15.27
CA ARG A 476 21.00 10.66 -13.98
C ARG A 476 21.82 11.94 -14.09
N LEU A 477 22.53 12.17 -15.21
CA LEU A 477 23.39 13.33 -15.40
C LEU A 477 22.58 14.63 -15.28
N ASP A 478 23.05 15.53 -14.42
CA ASP A 478 22.46 16.86 -14.21
C ASP A 478 22.92 17.86 -15.29
N PRO A 479 22.05 18.24 -16.24
CA PRO A 479 22.40 19.20 -17.28
C PRO A 479 22.76 20.57 -16.70
N ALA A 480 22.28 20.94 -15.51
CA ALA A 480 22.63 22.21 -14.87
C ALA A 480 24.11 22.29 -14.48
N THR A 481 24.79 21.14 -14.35
CA THR A 481 26.22 21.06 -14.02
C THR A 481 27.12 21.00 -15.26
N VAL A 482 26.56 21.00 -16.47
CA VAL A 482 27.32 20.82 -17.71
C VAL A 482 27.58 22.18 -18.37
N GLY A 483 28.71 22.81 -18.03
CA GLY A 483 29.22 24.03 -18.64
C GLY A 483 30.05 23.76 -19.90
N ALA A 484 30.65 24.82 -20.45
CA ALA A 484 31.49 24.73 -21.65
C ALA A 484 32.76 23.87 -21.42
N ALA A 485 33.34 23.94 -20.21
CA ALA A 485 34.52 23.15 -19.85
C ALA A 485 34.18 21.67 -19.75
N GLU A 486 33.07 21.33 -19.10
CA GLU A 486 32.60 19.96 -18.93
C GLU A 486 32.23 19.35 -20.29
N ARG A 487 31.61 20.12 -21.19
CA ARG A 487 31.33 19.67 -22.57
C ARG A 487 32.60 19.32 -23.32
N ALA A 488 33.63 20.16 -23.24
CA ALA A 488 34.92 19.89 -23.88
C ALA A 488 35.60 18.65 -23.29
N ALA A 489 35.52 18.45 -21.97
CA ALA A 489 36.05 17.27 -21.31
C ALA A 489 35.30 15.97 -21.68
N LEU A 490 33.96 16.04 -21.80
CA LEU A 490 33.15 14.92 -22.28
C LEU A 490 33.52 14.55 -23.72
N GLU A 491 33.64 15.53 -24.62
CA GLU A 491 34.05 15.29 -26.01
C GLU A 491 35.44 14.62 -26.09
N ALA A 492 36.36 14.99 -25.19
CA ALA A 492 37.71 14.45 -25.13
C ALA A 492 37.80 13.02 -24.56
N SER A 493 36.78 12.53 -23.86
CA SER A 493 36.79 11.20 -23.24
C SER A 493 36.93 10.09 -24.28
N ALA A 494 37.87 9.16 -24.04
CA ALA A 494 38.13 8.03 -24.93
C ALA A 494 37.49 6.71 -24.47
N VAL A 495 36.74 6.72 -23.34
CA VAL A 495 36.10 5.52 -22.78
C VAL A 495 35.05 4.99 -23.74
N LEU A 496 35.12 3.69 -24.05
CA LEU A 496 34.21 3.01 -24.98
C LEU A 496 33.10 2.25 -24.25
N VAL A 497 31.95 2.08 -24.90
CA VAL A 497 30.86 1.19 -24.45
C VAL A 497 31.13 -0.24 -24.92
N ASP A 498 31.11 -1.23 -24.02
CA ASP A 498 31.33 -2.65 -24.28
C ASP A 498 30.01 -3.37 -24.65
N SER A 499 29.71 -3.43 -25.94
CA SER A 499 28.39 -3.91 -26.43
C SER A 499 28.31 -5.42 -26.69
N GLY A 500 29.34 -6.20 -26.33
CA GLY A 500 29.35 -7.67 -26.44
C GLY A 500 29.41 -8.24 -27.85
N ASP A 501 28.56 -7.81 -28.80
CA ASP A 501 28.33 -8.55 -30.06
C ASP A 501 28.03 -7.74 -31.34
N ALA A 502 28.05 -6.39 -31.38
CA ALA A 502 27.86 -5.67 -32.65
C ALA A 502 28.53 -4.29 -32.74
N GLN A 503 29.03 -4.01 -33.95
CA GLN A 503 29.79 -2.85 -34.41
C GLN A 503 29.19 -1.47 -34.07
N ILE A 504 29.89 -0.72 -33.21
CA ILE A 504 30.59 0.57 -33.43
C ILE A 504 31.14 0.96 -32.04
N PRO A 505 32.43 1.23 -31.84
CA PRO A 505 32.93 1.73 -30.57
C PRO A 505 32.31 3.10 -30.28
N MET A 506 31.30 3.13 -29.41
CA MET A 506 30.65 4.35 -28.95
C MET A 506 31.45 4.94 -27.80
N ARG A 507 31.86 6.21 -27.91
CA ARG A 507 32.48 6.93 -26.79
C ARG A 507 31.41 7.37 -25.80
N VAL A 508 31.62 7.11 -24.52
CA VAL A 508 30.67 7.48 -23.47
C VAL A 508 30.43 8.99 -23.44
N GLY A 509 31.49 9.79 -23.55
CA GLY A 509 31.40 11.25 -23.54
C GLY A 509 30.57 11.83 -24.71
N GLN A 510 30.73 11.31 -25.92
CA GLN A 510 29.91 11.70 -27.08
C GLN A 510 28.44 11.32 -26.89
N ARG A 511 28.16 10.18 -26.25
CA ARG A 511 26.79 9.77 -25.90
C ARG A 511 26.16 10.65 -24.84
N ALA A 512 26.93 11.09 -23.85
CA ALA A 512 26.46 12.06 -22.87
C ALA A 512 26.06 13.38 -23.54
N LEU A 513 26.89 13.89 -24.46
CA LEU A 513 26.59 15.12 -25.20
C LEU A 513 25.33 14.98 -26.07
N HIS A 514 25.20 13.88 -26.81
CA HIS A 514 24.01 13.61 -27.62
C HIS A 514 22.74 13.46 -26.75
N TYR A 515 22.83 12.80 -25.60
CA TYR A 515 21.69 12.68 -24.68
C TYR A 515 21.27 14.03 -24.07
N LEU A 516 22.22 14.92 -23.77
CA LEU A 516 21.90 16.27 -23.28
C LEU A 516 21.15 17.11 -24.32
N GLU A 517 21.29 16.80 -25.61
CA GLU A 517 20.58 17.46 -26.71
C GLU A 517 19.22 16.81 -27.00
N ASP A 518 19.11 15.50 -26.81
CA ASP A 518 17.88 14.71 -27.06
C ASP A 518 17.58 13.78 -25.85
N PRO A 519 17.19 14.32 -24.68
CA PRO A 519 16.93 13.50 -23.50
C PRO A 519 15.52 12.91 -23.49
N VAL A 520 15.34 11.82 -22.75
CA VAL A 520 14.00 11.26 -22.49
C VAL A 520 13.17 12.29 -21.73
N GLN A 521 12.01 12.65 -22.27
CA GLN A 521 11.08 13.59 -21.64
C GLN A 521 10.14 12.88 -20.67
N GLU A 522 9.84 13.53 -19.54
CA GLU A 522 8.79 13.08 -18.64
C GLU A 522 7.44 13.12 -19.39
N PRO A 523 6.73 11.98 -19.52
CA PRO A 523 5.46 11.98 -20.24
C PRO A 523 4.36 12.64 -19.41
N PRO A 524 3.36 13.26 -20.07
CA PRO A 524 2.22 13.81 -19.36
C PRO A 524 1.38 12.70 -18.73
N LEU A 525 0.60 13.06 -17.70
CA LEU A 525 -0.43 12.17 -17.16
C LEU A 525 -1.65 12.14 -18.10
N VAL A 526 -2.15 10.94 -18.38
CA VAL A 526 -3.32 10.67 -19.22
C VAL A 526 -4.32 9.78 -18.49
N PRO A 527 -5.64 9.90 -18.74
CA PRO A 527 -6.63 8.96 -18.21
C PRO A 527 -6.36 7.54 -18.73
N HIS A 528 -6.30 6.57 -17.82
CA HIS A 528 -6.04 5.19 -18.18
C HIS A 528 -7.33 4.45 -18.57
N ALA A 529 -7.37 3.80 -19.75
CA ALA A 529 -8.60 3.16 -20.25
C ALA A 529 -9.12 2.00 -19.37
N GLY A 530 -8.25 1.37 -18.58
CA GLY A 530 -8.60 0.25 -17.69
C GLY A 530 -8.87 0.60 -16.21
N TYR A 531 -8.57 1.83 -15.78
CA TYR A 531 -8.69 2.25 -14.38
C TYR A 531 -9.16 3.70 -14.36
N GLU A 532 -10.11 4.08 -13.51
CA GLU A 532 -10.58 5.48 -13.35
C GLU A 532 -9.50 6.38 -12.69
N ARG A 533 -8.28 6.39 -13.25
CA ARG A 533 -7.07 7.04 -12.72
C ARG A 533 -6.28 7.71 -13.85
N LEU A 534 -5.56 8.75 -13.49
CA LEU A 534 -4.47 9.34 -14.27
C LEU A 534 -3.25 8.45 -14.16
N TRP A 535 -2.58 8.26 -15.29
CA TRP A 535 -1.42 7.41 -15.42
C TRP A 535 -0.39 8.09 -16.32
N PRO A 536 0.91 7.86 -16.13
CA PRO A 536 1.92 8.35 -17.08
C PRO A 536 1.62 7.85 -18.48
N GLY A 537 1.65 8.76 -19.46
CA GLY A 537 1.63 8.36 -20.87
C GLY A 537 2.84 7.50 -21.22
N HIS A 538 2.88 7.02 -22.47
CA HIS A 538 4.05 6.31 -22.96
C HIS A 538 5.23 7.27 -23.13
N ALA A 539 6.32 7.02 -22.41
CA ALA A 539 7.59 7.65 -22.70
C ALA A 539 8.25 6.96 -23.91
N THR A 540 8.80 7.76 -24.82
CA THR A 540 9.49 7.29 -26.01
C THR A 540 11.01 7.35 -25.81
N TRP A 541 11.70 6.31 -26.26
CA TRP A 541 13.17 6.33 -26.29
C TRP A 541 13.66 7.32 -27.36
N PRO A 542 14.52 8.30 -27.00
CA PRO A 542 15.11 9.24 -27.94
C PRO A 542 16.15 8.58 -28.84
N GLU A 543 16.51 9.24 -29.95
CA GLU A 543 17.53 8.75 -30.88
C GLU A 543 18.92 8.72 -30.21
N SER A 544 19.15 9.61 -29.24
CA SER A 544 20.37 9.62 -28.42
C SER A 544 20.67 8.29 -27.72
N LEU A 545 19.63 7.53 -27.35
CA LEU A 545 19.72 6.23 -26.69
C LEU A 545 19.57 5.05 -27.65
N ARG A 546 19.60 5.29 -28.97
CA ARG A 546 19.60 4.22 -29.96
C ARG A 546 20.87 3.35 -29.82
N GLY A 547 20.66 2.04 -29.76
CA GLY A 547 21.72 1.04 -29.63
C GLY A 547 21.98 0.56 -28.19
N PHE A 548 21.36 1.20 -27.19
CA PHE A 548 21.34 0.66 -25.83
C PHE A 548 20.31 -0.48 -25.68
N PRO A 549 20.46 -1.39 -24.71
CA PRO A 549 19.48 -2.43 -24.43
C PRO A 549 18.11 -1.82 -24.06
N GLN A 550 17.11 -2.01 -24.93
CA GLN A 550 15.73 -1.54 -24.72
C GLN A 550 14.83 -2.75 -24.44
N THR A 551 14.88 -3.29 -23.23
CA THR A 551 14.24 -4.58 -22.91
C THR A 551 12.76 -4.49 -22.55
N ALA A 552 12.20 -3.29 -22.33
CA ALA A 552 10.79 -3.06 -22.03
C ALA A 552 10.35 -1.60 -22.33
N PRO A 553 9.03 -1.30 -22.38
CA PRO A 553 8.53 0.07 -22.32
C PRO A 553 8.99 0.75 -21.03
N LEU A 554 9.42 2.01 -21.13
CA LEU A 554 9.92 2.84 -20.01
C LEU A 554 8.99 2.87 -18.78
N LEU A 555 7.69 2.78 -19.00
CA LEU A 555 6.65 2.92 -17.98
C LEU A 555 5.63 1.79 -18.13
N PHE A 556 5.53 0.95 -17.11
CA PHE A 556 4.48 -0.05 -16.93
C PHE A 556 4.03 -0.06 -15.47
N ALA A 557 2.88 -0.68 -15.16
CA ALA A 557 2.39 -0.80 -13.80
C ALA A 557 3.43 -1.45 -12.87
N GLY A 558 3.78 -0.78 -11.77
CA GLY A 558 4.75 -1.27 -10.78
C GLY A 558 6.21 -0.85 -11.01
N THR A 559 6.56 -0.19 -12.12
CA THR A 559 7.94 0.21 -12.43
C THR A 559 8.36 1.57 -11.83
N GLY A 560 7.53 2.21 -11.00
CA GLY A 560 7.80 3.54 -10.44
C GLY A 560 9.17 3.72 -9.78
N HIS A 561 9.60 2.71 -9.02
CA HIS A 561 10.91 2.69 -8.37
C HIS A 561 12.07 2.56 -9.37
N VAL A 562 11.88 1.80 -10.45
CA VAL A 562 12.84 1.68 -11.56
C VAL A 562 12.95 3.01 -12.29
N VAL A 563 11.81 3.64 -12.59
CA VAL A 563 11.76 4.93 -13.31
C VAL A 563 12.38 6.04 -12.46
N GLY A 564 12.02 6.13 -11.17
CA GLY A 564 12.60 7.11 -10.26
C GLY A 564 14.10 6.94 -10.07
N SER A 565 14.63 5.73 -10.25
CA SER A 565 16.08 5.48 -10.23
C SER A 565 16.79 5.96 -11.48
N LEU A 566 16.16 5.79 -12.65
CA LEU A 566 16.70 6.20 -13.93
C LEU A 566 16.60 7.72 -14.09
N PHE A 567 15.46 8.30 -13.70
CA PHE A 567 15.12 9.70 -13.92
C PHE A 567 14.84 10.42 -12.58
N PRO A 568 15.89 10.74 -11.79
CA PRO A 568 15.73 11.35 -10.47
C PRO A 568 15.06 12.74 -10.47
N ARG A 569 14.99 13.38 -11.64
CA ARG A 569 14.36 14.70 -11.82
C ARG A 569 12.89 14.63 -12.25
N TRP A 570 12.39 13.46 -12.65
CA TRP A 570 10.97 13.29 -12.94
C TRP A 570 10.15 13.34 -11.65
N SER A 571 8.87 13.71 -11.76
CA SER A 571 8.05 14.04 -10.60
C SER A 571 6.68 13.34 -10.63
N ASP A 572 5.69 13.96 -11.26
CA ASP A 572 4.31 13.46 -11.26
C ASP A 572 4.22 12.11 -11.98
N ALA A 573 4.97 11.92 -13.08
CA ALA A 573 4.94 10.66 -13.81
C ALA A 573 5.49 9.50 -12.96
N VAL A 574 6.55 9.74 -12.20
CA VAL A 574 7.15 8.72 -11.33
C VAL A 574 6.18 8.34 -10.23
N THR A 575 5.61 9.32 -9.53
CA THR A 575 4.75 9.07 -8.37
C THR A 575 3.34 8.64 -8.73
N ALA A 576 2.83 8.98 -9.91
CA ALA A 576 1.53 8.48 -10.40
C ALA A 576 1.52 6.95 -10.63
N THR A 577 2.68 6.34 -10.89
CA THR A 577 2.77 4.87 -11.01
C THR A 577 2.42 4.12 -9.72
N SER A 578 2.43 4.81 -8.56
CA SER A 578 1.99 4.23 -7.29
C SER A 578 0.46 4.11 -7.19
N GLY A 579 -0.30 4.71 -8.12
CA GLY A 579 -1.77 4.66 -8.12
C GLY A 579 -2.36 3.26 -8.36
N TYR A 580 -1.55 2.29 -8.79
CA TYR A 580 -2.00 0.93 -9.09
C TYR A 580 -2.08 0.01 -7.86
N SER A 581 -1.25 0.25 -6.83
CA SER A 581 -1.12 -0.68 -5.71
C SER A 581 -1.86 -0.18 -4.48
N SER A 582 -2.59 -1.08 -3.80
CA SER A 582 -3.19 -0.83 -2.49
C SER A 582 -2.17 -0.84 -1.34
N THR A 583 -0.88 -0.63 -1.60
CA THR A 583 0.18 -1.18 -0.74
C THR A 583 1.34 -0.21 -0.51
N TRP A 584 1.60 0.02 0.78
CA TRP A 584 2.85 0.34 1.48
C TRP A 584 4.18 -0.15 0.85
N GLU A 585 4.15 -0.99 -0.17
CA GLU A 585 5.31 -1.42 -0.98
C GLU A 585 5.98 -0.25 -1.71
N MET A 586 5.27 0.87 -1.89
CA MET A 586 5.76 2.08 -2.55
C MET A 586 6.33 3.13 -1.58
N VAL A 587 6.39 2.86 -0.26
CA VAL A 587 7.01 3.80 0.70
C VAL A 587 8.45 4.17 0.32
N PRO A 588 9.33 3.24 -0.11
CA PRO A 588 10.69 3.61 -0.55
C PRO A 588 10.71 4.58 -1.73
N LEU A 589 9.70 4.52 -2.62
CA LEU A 589 9.56 5.50 -3.69
C LEU A 589 9.32 6.90 -3.13
N TRP A 590 8.43 7.02 -2.13
CA TRP A 590 8.13 8.30 -1.48
C TRP A 590 9.29 8.80 -0.62
N GLU A 591 9.98 7.91 0.11
CA GLU A 591 11.22 8.23 0.82
C GLU A 591 12.32 8.75 -0.11
N GLN A 592 12.43 8.18 -1.32
CA GLN A 592 13.36 8.67 -2.33
C GLN A 592 12.88 9.97 -2.98
N ALA A 593 11.57 10.13 -3.21
CA ALA A 593 10.99 11.35 -3.78
C ALA A 593 11.24 12.59 -2.89
N VAL A 594 11.31 12.41 -1.56
CA VAL A 594 11.63 13.49 -0.61
C VAL A 594 13.13 13.72 -0.44
N ARG A 595 13.99 13.08 -1.23
CA ARG A 595 15.45 13.34 -1.28
C ARG A 595 15.88 14.20 -2.45
N ARG A 596 14.96 14.68 -3.28
CA ARG A 596 15.27 15.50 -4.46
C ARG A 596 15.84 16.89 -4.11
N ALA A 597 16.59 17.49 -5.04
CA ALA A 597 17.13 18.85 -4.93
C ALA A 597 16.13 19.98 -5.26
N THR A 598 14.91 19.63 -5.68
CA THR A 598 13.90 20.59 -6.19
C THR A 598 12.58 20.42 -5.44
N PRO A 599 11.75 21.47 -5.29
CA PRO A 599 10.42 21.31 -4.69
C PRO A 599 9.61 20.19 -5.32
N LEU A 600 8.72 19.55 -4.54
CA LEU A 600 7.78 18.57 -5.08
C LEU A 600 6.84 19.26 -6.09
N SER A 601 6.53 18.59 -7.19
CA SER A 601 5.48 19.05 -8.11
C SER A 601 4.13 19.07 -7.40
N PRO A 602 3.17 19.89 -7.87
CA PRO A 602 1.83 19.96 -7.27
C PRO A 602 1.13 18.60 -7.12
N GLY A 603 1.23 17.71 -8.12
CA GLY A 603 0.66 16.37 -8.04
C GLY A 603 1.34 15.49 -6.98
N THR A 604 2.67 15.42 -6.99
CA THR A 604 3.46 14.68 -5.99
C THR A 604 3.23 15.20 -4.57
N ALA A 605 3.21 16.52 -4.36
CA ALA A 605 2.97 17.15 -3.06
C ALA A 605 1.56 16.85 -2.53
N SER A 606 0.53 17.03 -3.38
CA SER A 606 -0.84 16.64 -3.08
C SER A 606 -0.93 15.17 -2.68
N ASN A 607 -0.26 14.28 -3.42
CA ASN A 607 -0.39 12.84 -3.24
C ASN A 607 0.44 12.27 -2.08
N LEU A 608 1.57 12.88 -1.72
CA LEU A 608 2.31 12.52 -0.50
C LEU A 608 1.42 12.71 0.74
N VAL A 609 0.77 13.87 0.83
CA VAL A 609 -0.17 14.18 1.92
C VAL A 609 -1.42 13.29 1.83
N ALA A 610 -1.98 13.15 0.64
CA ALA A 610 -3.16 12.31 0.43
C ALA A 610 -2.91 10.84 0.84
N LEU A 611 -1.71 10.31 0.60
CA LEU A 611 -1.36 8.91 0.87
C LEU A 611 -1.34 8.59 2.37
N ALA A 612 -0.91 9.53 3.21
CA ALA A 612 -0.81 9.32 4.66
C ALA A 612 -2.16 8.93 5.31
N ARG A 613 -3.29 9.28 4.69
CA ARG A 613 -4.63 8.87 5.18
C ARG A 613 -4.91 7.36 5.03
N LEU A 614 -4.19 6.69 4.12
CA LEU A 614 -4.39 5.27 3.78
C LEU A 614 -3.40 4.36 4.53
N ALA A 615 -2.48 4.92 5.31
CA ALA A 615 -1.38 4.20 5.92
C ALA A 615 -1.82 3.39 7.17
N PRO A 616 -1.62 2.06 7.19
CA PRO A 616 -1.90 1.26 8.39
C PRO A 616 -0.68 1.17 9.32
N GLY A 617 -0.91 1.19 10.63
CA GLY A 617 0.05 0.75 11.66
C GLY A 617 1.45 1.38 11.53
N SER A 618 2.48 0.52 11.49
CA SER A 618 3.91 0.92 11.41
C SER A 618 4.25 1.80 10.19
N ARG A 619 3.49 1.70 9.09
CA ARG A 619 3.71 2.47 7.85
C ARG A 619 3.23 3.92 7.96
N ALA A 620 2.34 4.21 8.89
CA ALA A 620 1.93 5.59 9.17
C ALA A 620 3.11 6.41 9.74
N ALA A 621 3.99 5.78 10.53
CA ALA A 621 5.19 6.43 11.04
C ALA A 621 6.19 6.73 9.93
N GLU A 622 6.43 5.79 9.00
CA GLU A 622 7.32 6.00 7.85
C GLU A 622 6.85 7.14 6.94
N LEU A 623 5.55 7.17 6.60
CA LEU A 623 4.98 8.27 5.81
C LEU A 623 4.95 9.59 6.59
N GLY A 624 4.77 9.55 7.91
CA GLY A 624 4.95 10.71 8.78
C GLY A 624 6.36 11.26 8.72
N GLN A 625 7.37 10.40 8.76
CA GLN A 625 8.78 10.79 8.60
C GLN A 625 9.03 11.38 7.20
N ALA A 626 8.45 10.79 6.15
CA ALA A 626 8.57 11.35 4.80
C ALA A 626 7.95 12.76 4.69
N LEU A 627 6.84 13.02 5.40
CA LEU A 627 6.25 14.36 5.50
C LEU A 627 7.14 15.34 6.27
N ASP A 628 7.71 14.91 7.40
CA ASP A 628 8.66 15.71 8.19
C ASP A 628 9.92 16.05 7.37
N ASP A 629 10.45 15.07 6.65
CA ASP A 629 11.55 15.23 5.71
C ASP A 629 11.18 16.20 4.59
N ALA A 630 10.01 16.04 3.97
CA ALA A 630 9.59 16.90 2.88
C ALA A 630 9.41 18.38 3.31
N TRP A 631 8.89 18.61 4.52
CA TRP A 631 8.78 19.97 5.07
C TRP A 631 10.15 20.53 5.46
N SER A 632 10.92 19.80 6.27
CA SER A 632 12.23 20.25 6.78
C SER A 632 13.25 20.50 5.67
N ARG A 633 13.14 19.80 4.55
CA ARG A 633 13.96 19.97 3.34
C ARG A 633 13.44 21.06 2.38
N GLY A 634 12.37 21.78 2.76
CA GLY A 634 11.78 22.84 1.95
C GLY A 634 11.09 22.35 0.67
N LEU A 635 10.78 21.06 0.57
CA LEU A 635 10.21 20.43 -0.64
C LEU A 635 8.70 20.62 -0.74
N LEU A 636 8.00 20.73 0.40
CA LEU A 636 6.58 21.11 0.47
C LEU A 636 6.45 22.63 0.49
N ARG A 637 6.06 23.23 -0.64
CA ARG A 637 5.88 24.68 -0.76
C ARG A 637 4.41 25.07 -0.58
N PRO A 638 4.08 26.06 0.27
CA PRO A 638 2.72 26.59 0.36
C PRO A 638 2.19 26.98 -1.03
N GLY A 639 0.99 26.49 -1.37
CA GLY A 639 0.37 26.72 -2.69
C GLY A 639 0.85 25.78 -3.81
N ALA A 640 1.88 24.96 -3.60
CA ALA A 640 2.33 23.97 -4.57
C ALA A 640 1.58 22.65 -4.42
N PHE A 641 0.26 22.67 -4.65
CA PHE A 641 -0.62 21.50 -4.67
C PHE A 641 -1.60 21.63 -5.82
N ASP A 642 -2.08 20.49 -6.33
CA ASP A 642 -3.12 20.44 -7.36
C ASP A 642 -4.27 19.53 -6.90
N LEU A 643 -5.48 20.09 -6.83
CA LEU A 643 -6.69 19.36 -6.42
C LEU A 643 -7.15 18.37 -7.49
N ALA A 644 -6.90 18.66 -8.77
CA ALA A 644 -7.30 17.82 -9.89
C ALA A 644 -6.48 16.53 -9.96
N LEU A 645 -5.29 16.52 -9.34
CA LEU A 645 -4.37 15.38 -9.33
C LEU A 645 -4.45 14.56 -8.04
N ILE A 646 -5.27 14.95 -7.05
CA ILE A 646 -5.40 14.18 -5.80
C ILE A 646 -5.86 12.76 -6.10
N ASP A 647 -5.16 11.79 -5.50
CA ASP A 647 -5.32 10.34 -5.68
C ASP A 647 -5.05 9.83 -7.08
N TRP A 648 -4.50 10.69 -7.92
CA TRP A 648 -4.36 10.47 -9.35
C TRP A 648 -5.70 10.09 -9.98
N LEU A 649 -6.81 10.71 -9.55
CA LEU A 649 -8.15 10.47 -10.11
C LEU A 649 -8.48 11.56 -11.15
N PRO A 650 -9.05 11.24 -12.34
CA PRO A 650 -9.34 12.22 -13.40
C PRO A 650 -10.30 13.34 -12.97
N HIS A 651 -10.99 13.16 -11.82
CA HIS A 651 -11.94 14.11 -11.25
C HIS A 651 -11.84 14.22 -9.72
N GLY A 652 -10.66 13.94 -9.14
CA GLY A 652 -10.26 14.16 -7.73
C GLY A 652 -11.37 14.02 -6.67
N ARG A 653 -11.53 12.84 -6.04
CA ARG A 653 -12.46 12.70 -4.89
C ARG A 653 -11.91 11.83 -3.77
N ALA A 654 -10.97 12.39 -3.03
CA ALA A 654 -10.56 11.89 -1.73
C ALA A 654 -11.70 12.02 -0.69
N SER A 655 -11.66 11.20 0.36
CA SER A 655 -12.46 11.44 1.57
C SER A 655 -11.98 12.75 2.23
N LEU A 656 -12.70 13.86 2.01
CA LEU A 656 -12.33 15.18 2.53
C LEU A 656 -12.17 15.19 4.05
N ALA A 657 -13.00 14.43 4.76
CA ALA A 657 -12.91 14.29 6.22
C ALA A 657 -11.67 13.50 6.69
N ALA A 658 -11.16 12.57 5.88
CA ALA A 658 -9.89 11.92 6.18
C ALA A 658 -8.70 12.83 5.84
N LEU A 659 -8.78 13.53 4.71
CA LEU A 659 -7.76 14.47 4.27
C LEU A 659 -7.61 15.65 5.24
N SER A 660 -8.71 16.17 5.80
CA SER A 660 -8.65 17.25 6.80
C SER A 660 -7.85 16.86 8.05
N ARG A 661 -7.98 15.61 8.51
CA ARG A 661 -7.22 15.10 9.66
C ARG A 661 -5.73 15.02 9.35
N VAL A 662 -5.36 14.58 8.14
CA VAL A 662 -3.95 14.55 7.73
C VAL A 662 -3.38 15.96 7.58
N LEU A 663 -4.14 16.89 7.00
CA LEU A 663 -3.70 18.28 6.89
C LEU A 663 -3.51 18.95 8.27
N LEU A 664 -4.32 18.59 9.27
CA LEU A 664 -4.08 18.98 10.66
C LEU A 664 -2.81 18.33 11.23
N ASP A 665 -2.57 17.03 11.01
CA ASP A 665 -1.33 16.37 11.43
C ASP A 665 -0.09 17.03 10.81
N VAL A 666 -0.15 17.36 9.51
CA VAL A 666 0.89 18.13 8.81
C VAL A 666 1.07 19.52 9.43
N ALA A 667 -0.01 20.19 9.85
CA ALA A 667 0.08 21.47 10.54
C ALA A 667 0.70 21.35 11.94
N GLU A 668 0.36 20.30 12.70
CA GLU A 668 0.95 19.99 14.02
C GLU A 668 2.47 19.75 13.92
N ARG A 669 2.95 19.24 12.78
CA ARG A 669 4.39 19.09 12.47
C ARG A 669 5.09 20.42 12.14
N GLY A 670 4.37 21.54 12.17
CA GLY A 670 4.89 22.88 11.91
C GLY A 670 4.68 23.39 10.49
N ALA A 671 3.99 22.63 9.63
CA ALA A 671 3.73 22.98 8.24
C ALA A 671 2.34 23.61 8.03
N ALA A 672 1.83 24.36 9.01
CA ALA A 672 0.51 24.98 8.92
C ALA A 672 0.36 25.90 7.70
N ALA A 673 1.43 26.57 7.26
CA ALA A 673 1.42 27.40 6.05
C ALA A 673 1.05 26.61 4.77
N TYR A 674 1.49 25.34 4.67
CA TYR A 674 1.11 24.46 3.57
C TYR A 674 -0.35 24.01 3.71
N SER A 675 -0.72 23.51 4.90
CA SER A 675 -2.07 22.99 5.17
C SER A 675 -3.15 24.07 5.03
N TRP A 676 -2.86 25.31 5.43
CA TRP A 676 -3.80 26.44 5.41
C TRP A 676 -4.32 26.72 4.01
N GLY A 677 -3.41 26.88 3.04
CA GLY A 677 -3.79 27.11 1.64
C GLY A 677 -4.52 25.91 1.02
N PHE A 678 -4.10 24.69 1.38
CA PHE A 678 -4.72 23.47 0.85
C PHE A 678 -6.17 23.33 1.36
N LEU A 679 -6.40 23.50 2.66
CA LEU A 679 -7.74 23.47 3.25
C LEU A 679 -8.65 24.51 2.62
N ASP A 680 -8.17 25.74 2.42
CA ASP A 680 -8.95 26.81 1.80
C ASP A 680 -9.32 26.49 0.34
N ALA A 681 -8.37 25.97 -0.44
CA ALA A 681 -8.64 25.57 -1.83
C ALA A 681 -9.70 24.45 -1.92
N LEU A 682 -9.67 23.47 -1.01
CA LEU A 682 -10.69 22.42 -0.93
C LEU A 682 -12.08 22.99 -0.53
N LEU A 683 -12.12 23.97 0.37
CA LEU A 683 -13.36 24.65 0.72
C LEU A 683 -13.91 25.46 -0.46
N LEU A 684 -13.04 26.11 -1.24
CA LEU A 684 -13.42 26.88 -2.42
C LEU A 684 -14.05 25.98 -3.49
N ASP A 685 -13.40 24.86 -3.80
CA ASP A 685 -13.95 23.86 -4.73
C ASP A 685 -15.31 23.32 -4.25
N SER A 686 -15.41 22.99 -2.95
CA SER A 686 -16.69 22.58 -2.36
C SER A 686 -17.76 23.68 -2.37
N ALA A 687 -17.39 24.94 -2.27
CA ALA A 687 -18.33 26.07 -2.25
C ALA A 687 -18.91 26.33 -3.65
N GLY A 688 -18.13 26.09 -4.70
CA GLY A 688 -18.51 26.19 -6.11
C GLY A 688 -19.47 25.09 -6.58
N ALA A 689 -19.53 23.96 -5.86
CA ALA A 689 -20.45 22.87 -6.15
C ALA A 689 -21.92 23.23 -5.85
N SER A 690 -22.85 22.60 -6.58
CA SER A 690 -24.31 22.79 -6.39
C SER A 690 -24.79 22.41 -4.97
N ARG A 691 -24.09 21.48 -4.33
CA ARG A 691 -24.22 21.12 -2.90
C ARG A 691 -22.82 20.96 -2.32
N LEU A 692 -22.64 21.38 -1.07
CA LEU A 692 -21.39 21.15 -0.35
C LEU A 692 -21.05 19.66 -0.32
N TYR A 693 -19.77 19.34 -0.49
CA TYR A 693 -19.32 17.96 -0.50
C TYR A 693 -19.42 17.33 0.90
N PRO A 694 -19.62 16.00 0.98
CA PRO A 694 -19.41 15.29 2.24
C PRO A 694 -17.99 15.53 2.74
N GLY A 695 -17.84 16.00 3.98
CA GLY A 695 -16.55 16.32 4.58
C GLY A 695 -16.21 17.82 4.67
N THR A 696 -16.98 18.71 4.02
CA THR A 696 -16.76 20.16 4.09
C THR A 696 -16.82 20.72 5.51
N ALA A 697 -17.64 20.11 6.39
CA ALA A 697 -17.70 20.51 7.79
C ALA A 697 -16.36 20.28 8.50
N GLN A 698 -15.69 19.16 8.23
CA GLN A 698 -14.40 18.82 8.83
C GLN A 698 -13.26 19.69 8.27
N LEU A 699 -13.35 20.12 7.00
CA LEU A 699 -12.41 21.09 6.43
C LEU A 699 -12.56 22.46 7.10
N ALA A 700 -13.79 22.95 7.25
CA ALA A 700 -14.07 24.22 7.91
C ALA A 700 -13.67 24.19 9.40
N ASP A 701 -13.88 23.05 10.07
CA ASP A 701 -13.48 22.83 11.45
C ASP A 701 -11.95 22.82 11.62
N ALA A 702 -11.22 22.19 10.69
CA ALA A 702 -9.77 22.23 10.66
C ALA A 702 -9.22 23.65 10.47
N MET A 703 -9.84 24.45 9.59
CA MET A 703 -9.46 25.86 9.45
C MET A 703 -9.84 26.70 10.68
N ALA A 704 -10.96 26.40 11.36
CA ALA A 704 -11.29 27.06 12.62
C ALA A 704 -10.26 26.75 13.71
N ASP A 705 -9.77 25.52 13.77
CA ASP A 705 -8.70 25.12 14.70
C ASP A 705 -7.37 25.81 14.38
N LEU A 706 -7.03 26.01 13.09
CA LEU A 706 -5.78 26.66 12.66
C LEU A 706 -5.86 28.20 12.61
N ALA A 707 -7.05 28.80 12.63
CA ALA A 707 -7.23 30.25 12.49
C ALA A 707 -6.45 31.08 13.54
N PRO A 708 -6.38 30.70 14.83
CA PRO A 708 -5.53 31.39 15.80
C PRO A 708 -4.04 31.39 15.44
N ASP A 709 -3.51 30.30 14.87
CA ASP A 709 -2.11 30.22 14.43
C ASP A 709 -1.84 31.07 13.20
N ALA A 710 -2.77 31.13 12.25
CA ALA A 710 -2.67 32.01 11.08
C ALA A 710 -2.69 33.49 11.49
N ALA A 711 -3.57 33.85 12.41
CA ALA A 711 -3.66 35.19 13.00
C ALA A 711 -2.36 35.59 13.72
N GLU A 712 -1.81 34.68 14.54
CA GLU A 712 -0.53 34.90 15.23
C GLU A 712 0.62 35.08 14.24
N ALA A 713 0.69 34.24 13.20
CA ALA A 713 1.74 34.32 12.19
C ALA A 713 1.77 35.67 11.46
N VAL A 714 0.59 36.24 11.17
CA VAL A 714 0.48 37.59 10.58
C VAL A 714 0.88 38.67 11.57
N ARG A 715 0.42 38.59 12.83
CA ARG A 715 0.82 39.55 13.88
C ARG A 715 2.32 39.53 14.16
N ALA A 716 2.94 38.35 14.08
CA ALA A 716 4.37 38.14 14.22
C ALA A 716 5.17 38.49 12.94
N GLY A 717 4.51 38.86 11.82
CA GLY A 717 5.17 39.19 10.56
C GLY A 717 5.84 38.00 9.85
N LEU A 718 5.48 36.76 10.21
CA LEU A 718 5.99 35.55 9.56
C LEU A 718 5.42 35.33 8.16
N VAL A 719 4.21 35.83 7.93
CA VAL A 719 3.51 35.83 6.65
C VAL A 719 2.78 37.16 6.48
N GLY A 720 2.57 37.59 5.24
CA GLY A 720 1.85 38.82 4.99
C GLY A 720 0.34 38.67 5.18
N PRO A 721 -0.39 39.81 5.17
CA PRO A 721 -1.84 39.84 5.37
C PRO A 721 -2.63 39.02 4.34
N GLU A 722 -2.06 38.71 3.17
CA GLU A 722 -2.67 37.86 2.15
C GLU A 722 -3.08 36.48 2.66
N ALA A 723 -2.42 35.97 3.71
CA ALA A 723 -2.78 34.70 4.34
C ALA A 723 -4.19 34.71 4.98
N LEU A 724 -4.74 35.88 5.32
CA LEU A 724 -6.06 36.04 5.93
C LEU A 724 -7.20 36.19 4.91
N ARG A 725 -6.90 36.15 3.61
CA ARG A 725 -7.92 36.28 2.54
C ARG A 725 -8.87 35.10 2.52
N VAL A 726 -8.35 33.86 2.52
CA VAL A 726 -9.10 32.60 2.61
C VAL A 726 -10.45 32.60 1.85
N PRO A 727 -10.42 32.79 0.52
CA PRO A 727 -11.64 32.90 -0.29
C PRO A 727 -12.58 31.69 -0.15
N GLY A 728 -12.04 30.48 0.00
CA GLY A 728 -12.86 29.27 0.18
C GLY A 728 -13.63 29.26 1.49
N LEU A 729 -12.95 29.58 2.59
CA LEU A 729 -13.55 29.68 3.92
C LEU A 729 -14.65 30.74 3.95
N ARG A 730 -14.39 31.93 3.38
CA ARG A 730 -15.37 33.03 3.29
C ARG A 730 -16.57 32.64 2.42
N ALA A 731 -16.36 31.96 1.29
CA ALA A 731 -17.43 31.48 0.43
C ALA A 731 -18.36 30.48 1.15
N VAL A 732 -17.82 29.60 2.00
CA VAL A 732 -18.63 28.69 2.82
C VAL A 732 -19.37 29.44 3.93
N ALA A 733 -18.72 30.40 4.60
CA ALA A 733 -19.34 31.21 5.65
C ALA A 733 -20.53 32.06 5.16
N ALA A 734 -20.45 32.53 3.91
CA ALA A 734 -21.48 33.32 3.24
C ALA A 734 -22.73 32.52 2.82
N LYS A 735 -22.67 31.18 2.78
CA LYS A 735 -23.84 30.37 2.44
C LYS A 735 -24.93 30.50 3.52
N GLY A 736 -26.19 30.47 3.09
CA GLY A 736 -27.35 30.48 3.99
C GLY A 736 -27.51 29.17 4.79
N GLY A 737 -28.20 29.25 5.93
CA GLY A 737 -28.52 28.10 6.79
C GLY A 737 -27.63 27.95 8.03
N SER A 738 -27.90 26.88 8.79
CA SER A 738 -27.23 26.55 10.06
C SER A 738 -26.40 25.28 9.98
N ALA A 739 -26.03 24.83 8.77
CA ALA A 739 -25.22 23.64 8.58
C ALA A 739 -23.90 23.73 9.36
N ALA A 740 -23.41 22.60 9.88
CA ALA A 740 -22.20 22.57 10.71
C ALA A 740 -20.99 23.23 10.02
N ALA A 741 -20.82 23.01 8.71
CA ALA A 741 -19.77 23.64 7.91
C ALA A 741 -19.86 25.18 7.89
N VAL A 742 -21.07 25.73 7.75
CA VAL A 742 -21.30 27.18 7.72
C VAL A 742 -21.00 27.80 9.08
N ARG A 743 -21.38 27.13 10.18
CA ARG A 743 -21.08 27.61 11.54
C ARG A 743 -19.58 27.63 11.82
N ALA A 744 -18.88 26.53 11.55
CA ALA A 744 -17.43 26.44 11.73
C ALA A 744 -16.68 27.48 10.87
N ALA A 745 -17.11 27.67 9.62
CA ALA A 745 -16.51 28.69 8.76
C ALA A 745 -16.71 30.12 9.28
N ARG A 746 -17.90 30.45 9.81
CA ARG A 746 -18.16 31.78 10.42
C ARG A 746 -17.33 32.02 11.67
N GLU A 747 -17.17 30.99 12.51
CA GLU A 747 -16.31 31.05 13.70
C GLU A 747 -14.86 31.36 13.31
N ALA A 748 -14.32 30.62 12.34
CA ALA A 748 -12.98 30.85 11.83
C ALA A 748 -12.82 32.28 11.25
N VAL A 749 -13.78 32.73 10.43
CA VAL A 749 -13.75 34.09 9.83
C VAL A 749 -13.78 35.18 10.91
N ALA A 750 -14.55 35.01 11.99
CA ALA A 750 -14.60 35.99 13.08
C ALA A 750 -13.20 36.23 13.68
N VAL A 751 -12.45 35.17 13.96
CA VAL A 751 -11.06 35.25 14.47
C VAL A 751 -10.15 36.02 13.50
N LEU A 752 -10.29 35.79 12.19
CA LEU A 752 -9.44 36.42 11.18
C LEU A 752 -9.78 37.91 10.94
N VAL A 753 -11.05 38.29 11.10
CA VAL A 753 -11.52 39.68 10.94
C VAL A 753 -10.98 40.58 12.04
N GLU A 754 -10.96 40.10 13.29
CA GLU A 754 -10.40 40.84 14.43
C GLU A 754 -8.94 41.25 14.16
N VAL A 755 -8.13 40.32 13.64
CA VAL A 755 -6.71 40.57 13.33
C VAL A 755 -6.52 41.44 12.09
N SER A 756 -7.38 41.29 11.08
CA SER A 756 -7.34 42.12 9.87
C SER A 756 -7.61 43.61 10.17
N ALA A 757 -8.35 43.91 11.24
CA ALA A 757 -8.59 45.28 11.70
C ALA A 757 -7.37 45.89 12.43
N GLU A 758 -6.48 45.07 12.98
CA GLU A 758 -5.28 45.50 13.72
C GLU A 758 -4.06 45.77 12.82
N VAL A 759 -4.00 45.16 11.62
CA VAL A 759 -2.87 45.26 10.69
C VAL A 759 -3.27 46.10 9.45
N PRO A 760 -2.78 47.34 9.29
CA PRO A 760 -3.16 48.20 8.15
C PRO A 760 -2.67 47.64 6.81
N GLY A 761 -3.58 47.39 5.87
CA GLY A 761 -3.25 46.93 4.50
C GLY A 761 -4.21 45.89 3.90
N VAL A 762 -5.16 45.37 4.68
CA VAL A 762 -6.19 44.42 4.22
C VAL A 762 -7.39 45.17 3.64
N SER A 763 -7.30 45.67 2.41
CA SER A 763 -8.49 46.09 1.68
C SER A 763 -9.14 44.86 1.04
N ASP A 764 -10.37 44.54 1.48
CA ASP A 764 -11.30 43.64 0.79
C ASP A 764 -11.51 44.13 -0.65
N GLY A 765 -10.77 43.55 -1.59
CA GLY A 765 -11.11 43.62 -3.01
C GLY A 765 -12.23 42.62 -3.26
N GLY A 766 -13.44 43.13 -3.48
CA GLY A 766 -14.67 42.36 -3.68
C GLY A 766 -14.74 41.55 -4.97
#